data_AF-A0ABD5ZJ57-F1
#
_entry.id   AF-A0ABD5ZJ57-F1
#
_cell.length_a   1.000
_cell.length_b   1.000
_cell.length_c   1.000
_cell.angle_alpha   90.00
_cell.angle_beta   90.00
_cell.angle_gamma   90.00
#
_symmetry.space_group_name_H-M   'P 1'
#
loop_
_entity.id
_entity.type
_entity.pdbx_description
1 polymer ?
#
loop_
_entity_poly.entity_id
_entity_poly.type
_entity_poly.pdbx_seq_one_letter_code
_entity_poly.pdbx_strand_id
1 'polypeptide(L)'
;MEQIIDVLTEPLDVDTDVRNIQGSDPYDLAEPIAGLLRGYWSTSLLTDEELRELTEERDDGTDLRDIFAENIRDYQEALESRDENPDFKLLTRDNYRDLRLTLSFGDKLREESELIFPALKNQAHEYLSNNLVGNFKEQLQEYSELYQEKGIRPVLICEDLTTFSVLKEQLLDHIFELSSSHYDIVLGWTIGWEQDNIDDAMTRSDAATYMKGRSEGYLTMTDENGAAYFLDDDVSVELTRSYLNAIKRHSTIEPAPDDVEDAFDGLYPFNERFVHVAYRQLNDEGSDRKTPRLLLLRVVKHCLKSSWPPYEAMKSNSFVDTPTFGIDMKYDQIYLDLSRWYGVPVEGGVGVKVGIFETFGIDLPDSDVAPLKGDYVVFDKGKGSDFRQKINNPPTPDHGLVDDEEDESEGDSDGETDSEEQDDSGTDHDDEDDDVTVIDQPELSEEEREFERKYQEFQDWVKNGEEYPSSDTLYDGAVEALERWHDPTRLSNPNASTRSASAIYYARGDNVPVSIQGDQQRQSNIDIELKWGTDNVDLYYPMLDYGLFGMFDARDTNFDRLRAWADTNVAQFKREMRQEVEGCLPEGLTIEKTLVLAQFFLVNAAQGKEVEGDEIPAELVFEEYDANQPYGNPIIEELDRTSAFGQAFNNLTTHSSDINDLIEGFFLFKSNVVDHDRLAEARREVAADFETHVDDAMMIDAGDLPDAYKIGSTHNQASTKVSALFGSISDYAAELQRLTAEEDASHIQTALKPVERWYDGSHTVNDLAEWFETLYKCAGAMDVPIKPTYEDAYQTLTDSPEDVKLTPFGKDVKRFQSMDDATGVTLVARLHDFARSRHGQRAWKIYEALDSLISDLQGKEHSTGADLEHRIKQLSEYSEYEQKRQEINNITEDL
;
A
#
# COMPACT_ATOMS: atom_id res chain seq x y z
N MET A 1 -27.62 47.28 -24.59
CA MET A 1 -28.72 46.55 -25.26
C MET A 1 -28.88 46.98 -26.72
N GLU A 2 -28.87 48.28 -27.05
CA GLU A 2 -28.91 48.79 -28.44
C GLU A 2 -27.80 48.21 -29.35
N GLN A 3 -26.57 48.06 -28.86
CA GLN A 3 -25.41 47.64 -29.68
C GLN A 3 -25.52 46.26 -30.37
N ILE A 4 -26.15 45.24 -29.77
CA ILE A 4 -26.22 43.90 -30.39
C ILE A 4 -27.36 43.81 -31.38
N ILE A 5 -28.50 44.41 -31.07
CA ILE A 5 -29.61 44.46 -32.01
C ILE A 5 -29.17 45.27 -33.23
N ASP A 6 -28.51 46.41 -33.04
CA ASP A 6 -27.88 47.15 -34.13
C ASP A 6 -26.84 46.30 -34.87
N VAL A 7 -25.95 45.57 -34.21
CA VAL A 7 -24.97 44.69 -34.90
C VAL A 7 -25.62 43.53 -35.67
N LEU A 8 -26.75 43.00 -35.18
CA LEU A 8 -27.52 41.93 -35.84
C LEU A 8 -28.44 42.47 -36.95
N THR A 9 -28.91 43.71 -36.86
CA THR A 9 -29.81 44.34 -37.84
C THR A 9 -29.10 45.25 -38.83
N GLU A 10 -27.90 45.75 -38.55
CA GLU A 10 -27.08 46.60 -39.44
C GLU A 10 -26.72 45.89 -40.76
N PRO A 11 -26.40 44.58 -40.80
CA PRO A 11 -26.26 43.83 -42.05
C PRO A 11 -27.59 43.58 -42.78
N LEU A 12 -28.72 43.74 -42.07
CA LEU A 12 -30.07 43.45 -42.54
C LEU A 12 -30.89 44.72 -42.90
N ASP A 13 -30.48 45.90 -42.43
CA ASP A 13 -31.08 47.23 -42.59
C ASP A 13 -32.53 47.35 -42.01
N VAL A 14 -32.71 46.92 -40.75
CA VAL A 14 -34.00 46.88 -40.04
C VAL A 14 -33.98 47.78 -38.79
N ASP A 15 -35.02 48.61 -38.60
CA ASP A 15 -35.15 49.59 -37.51
C ASP A 15 -35.83 48.97 -36.26
N THR A 16 -35.29 49.19 -35.05
CA THR A 16 -35.74 48.48 -33.83
C THR A 16 -36.30 49.37 -32.72
N ASP A 17 -37.37 48.91 -32.06
CA ASP A 17 -38.14 49.62 -31.04
C ASP A 17 -37.95 48.93 -29.67
N VAL A 18 -36.87 49.25 -28.93
CA VAL A 18 -36.50 48.62 -27.65
C VAL A 18 -36.66 49.61 -26.49
N ARG A 19 -37.33 49.24 -25.39
CA ARG A 19 -37.48 50.10 -24.20
C ARG A 19 -36.34 49.85 -23.21
N ASN A 20 -35.65 50.92 -22.81
CA ASN A 20 -34.47 50.85 -21.95
C ASN A 20 -34.85 50.85 -20.46
N ILE A 21 -34.20 49.98 -19.65
CA ILE A 21 -34.43 49.89 -18.19
C ILE A 21 -33.88 51.13 -17.46
N GLN A 22 -32.78 51.71 -17.99
CA GLN A 22 -32.17 52.90 -17.43
C GLN A 22 -33.10 54.11 -17.58
N GLY A 23 -33.58 54.63 -16.44
CA GLY A 23 -34.49 55.79 -16.37
C GLY A 23 -35.98 55.47 -16.19
N SER A 24 -36.35 54.19 -16.05
CA SER A 24 -37.72 53.77 -15.69
C SER A 24 -37.88 53.64 -14.17
N ASP A 25 -39.03 54.03 -13.61
CA ASP A 25 -39.30 53.90 -12.16
C ASP A 25 -39.35 52.40 -11.77
N PRO A 26 -38.51 51.95 -10.80
CA PRO A 26 -38.51 50.56 -10.33
C PRO A 26 -39.88 50.05 -9.87
N TYR A 27 -40.71 50.91 -9.28
CA TYR A 27 -42.02 50.50 -8.77
C TYR A 27 -43.04 50.31 -9.91
N ASP A 28 -43.00 51.17 -10.93
CA ASP A 28 -43.82 51.05 -12.14
C ASP A 28 -43.47 49.78 -12.94
N LEU A 29 -42.22 49.30 -12.83
CA LEU A 29 -41.78 48.03 -13.42
C LEU A 29 -42.17 46.82 -12.55
N ALA A 30 -42.21 46.95 -11.23
CA ALA A 30 -42.50 45.86 -10.29
C ALA A 30 -44.00 45.55 -10.12
N GLU A 31 -44.85 46.58 -10.13
CA GLU A 31 -46.31 46.45 -9.92
C GLU A 31 -46.99 45.49 -10.93
N PRO A 32 -46.72 45.57 -12.25
CA PRO A 32 -47.33 44.66 -13.22
C PRO A 32 -46.90 43.20 -13.03
N ILE A 33 -45.66 42.98 -12.58
CA ILE A 33 -45.07 41.64 -12.36
C ILE A 33 -45.81 40.93 -11.22
N ALA A 34 -45.97 41.62 -10.09
CA ALA A 34 -46.71 41.08 -8.95
C ALA A 34 -48.21 40.87 -9.27
N GLY A 35 -48.80 41.75 -10.09
CA GLY A 35 -50.19 41.65 -10.53
C GLY A 35 -50.46 40.45 -11.45
N LEU A 36 -49.52 40.09 -12.32
CA LEU A 36 -49.68 38.99 -13.30
C LEU A 36 -49.27 37.62 -12.80
N LEU A 37 -48.46 37.54 -11.74
CA LEU A 37 -48.23 36.29 -11.00
C LEU A 37 -49.54 35.70 -10.44
N ARG A 38 -50.61 36.49 -10.27
CA ARG A 38 -51.96 35.98 -9.99
C ARG A 38 -52.66 35.28 -11.15
N GLY A 39 -52.29 35.59 -12.40
CA GLY A 39 -53.04 35.19 -13.59
C GLY A 39 -52.47 33.97 -14.33
N TYR A 40 -51.16 33.74 -14.25
CA TYR A 40 -50.45 32.77 -15.11
C TYR A 40 -49.74 31.64 -14.39
N TRP A 41 -49.69 31.65 -13.05
CA TRP A 41 -48.99 30.60 -12.33
C TRP A 41 -49.79 29.30 -12.35
N SER A 42 -49.17 28.19 -12.79
CA SER A 42 -49.87 26.91 -12.90
C SER A 42 -50.29 26.40 -11.52
N THR A 43 -51.58 26.05 -11.40
CA THR A 43 -52.32 25.69 -10.18
C THR A 43 -51.84 24.45 -9.40
N SER A 44 -50.65 23.93 -9.68
CA SER A 44 -50.13 22.70 -9.05
C SER A 44 -49.30 22.91 -7.78
N LEU A 45 -48.69 24.08 -7.58
CA LEU A 45 -47.73 24.32 -6.49
C LEU A 45 -48.31 25.15 -5.34
N LEU A 46 -49.04 26.22 -5.66
CA LEU A 46 -49.70 27.09 -4.68
C LEU A 46 -51.20 27.16 -4.98
N THR A 47 -52.02 27.20 -3.93
CA THR A 47 -53.46 27.41 -4.05
C THR A 47 -53.78 28.87 -4.34
N ASP A 48 -54.94 29.14 -4.94
CA ASP A 48 -55.37 30.51 -5.26
C ASP A 48 -55.36 31.45 -4.04
N GLU A 49 -55.64 30.92 -2.84
CA GLU A 49 -55.62 31.70 -1.60
C GLU A 49 -54.19 32.02 -1.13
N GLU A 50 -53.25 31.07 -1.28
CA GLU A 50 -51.82 31.28 -0.99
C GLU A 50 -51.17 32.25 -1.99
N LEU A 51 -51.54 32.16 -3.28
CA LEU A 51 -51.14 33.11 -4.32
C LEU A 51 -51.69 34.51 -4.07
N ARG A 52 -52.93 34.59 -3.58
CA ARG A 52 -53.56 35.85 -3.20
C ARG A 52 -52.80 36.50 -2.04
N GLU A 53 -52.49 35.75 -1.00
CA GLU A 53 -51.75 36.24 0.17
C GLU A 53 -50.31 36.67 -0.16
N LEU A 54 -49.65 35.99 -1.12
CA LEU A 54 -48.30 36.31 -1.59
C LEU A 54 -48.21 37.64 -2.37
N THR A 55 -49.31 38.05 -3.01
CA THR A 55 -49.36 39.20 -3.93
C THR A 55 -50.20 40.37 -3.40
N GLU A 56 -50.82 40.21 -2.23
CA GLU A 56 -51.54 41.27 -1.53
C GLU A 56 -50.58 42.32 -0.95
N GLU A 57 -50.97 43.58 -1.10
CA GLU A 57 -50.24 44.75 -0.60
C GLU A 57 -50.34 44.82 0.91
N ARG A 58 -49.23 45.14 1.59
CA ARG A 58 -49.14 45.11 3.05
C ARG A 58 -48.71 46.47 3.58
N ASP A 59 -49.52 47.01 4.49
CA ASP A 59 -49.25 48.32 5.11
C ASP A 59 -48.14 48.28 6.19
N ASP A 60 -47.79 47.09 6.71
CA ASP A 60 -46.81 46.93 7.79
C ASP A 60 -45.97 45.65 7.56
N GLY A 61 -44.97 45.78 6.69
CA GLY A 61 -44.01 44.72 6.33
C GLY A 61 -43.71 44.68 4.82
N THR A 62 -42.52 44.21 4.43
CA THR A 62 -42.06 44.18 3.04
C THR A 62 -42.92 43.24 2.19
N ASP A 63 -43.52 43.75 1.11
CA ASP A 63 -44.28 42.93 0.16
C ASP A 63 -43.44 42.50 -1.06
N LEU A 64 -44.00 41.65 -1.93
CA LEU A 64 -43.30 41.14 -3.12
C LEU A 64 -42.95 42.26 -4.11
N ARG A 65 -43.75 43.32 -4.17
CA ARG A 65 -43.54 44.47 -5.08
C ARG A 65 -42.38 45.30 -4.58
N ASP A 66 -42.33 45.53 -3.28
CA ASP A 66 -41.25 46.25 -2.60
C ASP A 66 -39.92 45.53 -2.83
N ILE A 67 -39.89 44.20 -2.67
CA ILE A 67 -38.71 43.37 -2.92
C ILE A 67 -38.26 43.48 -4.39
N PHE A 68 -39.18 43.39 -5.35
CA PHE A 68 -38.84 43.51 -6.76
C PHE A 68 -38.37 44.91 -7.12
N ALA A 69 -39.01 45.95 -6.59
CA ALA A 69 -38.63 47.34 -6.83
C ALA A 69 -37.27 47.67 -6.20
N GLU A 70 -36.98 47.16 -5.01
CA GLU A 70 -35.68 47.31 -4.34
C GLU A 70 -34.58 46.62 -5.15
N ASN A 71 -34.76 45.35 -5.54
CA ASN A 71 -33.78 44.64 -6.36
C ASN A 71 -33.58 45.26 -7.75
N ILE A 72 -34.64 45.82 -8.38
CA ILE A 72 -34.53 46.57 -9.64
C ILE A 72 -33.74 47.87 -9.42
N ARG A 73 -33.98 48.57 -8.32
CA ARG A 73 -33.26 49.81 -7.99
C ARG A 73 -31.79 49.54 -7.71
N ASP A 74 -31.49 48.54 -6.90
CA ASP A 74 -30.11 48.12 -6.59
C ASP A 74 -29.35 47.77 -7.87
N TYR A 75 -30.03 47.11 -8.81
CA TYR A 75 -29.46 46.83 -10.13
C TYR A 75 -29.24 48.08 -10.98
N GLN A 76 -30.20 49.02 -10.99
CA GLN A 76 -30.04 50.30 -11.69
C GLN A 76 -28.88 51.12 -11.10
N GLU A 77 -28.76 51.18 -9.77
CA GLU A 77 -27.67 51.88 -9.08
C GLU A 77 -26.32 51.20 -9.32
N ALA A 78 -26.28 49.87 -9.33
CA ALA A 78 -25.07 49.10 -9.63
C ALA A 78 -24.66 49.22 -11.11
N LEU A 79 -25.61 49.39 -12.04
CA LEU A 79 -25.33 49.71 -13.43
C LEU A 79 -24.77 51.14 -13.60
N GLU A 80 -25.14 52.08 -12.73
CA GLU A 80 -24.62 53.46 -12.75
C GLU A 80 -23.22 53.58 -12.12
N SER A 81 -22.85 52.68 -11.21
CA SER A 81 -21.59 52.74 -10.45
C SER A 81 -20.34 52.27 -11.22
N ARG A 82 -20.49 51.75 -12.44
CA ARG A 82 -19.43 51.40 -13.42
C ARG A 82 -18.35 50.38 -12.98
N ASP A 83 -18.37 49.88 -11.76
CA ASP A 83 -17.29 49.01 -11.24
C ASP A 83 -17.57 47.51 -11.33
N GLU A 84 -18.75 47.03 -11.71
CA GLU A 84 -19.01 45.59 -11.89
C GLU A 84 -20.29 45.39 -12.69
N ASN A 85 -20.34 44.34 -13.54
CA ASN A 85 -21.54 43.97 -14.29
C ASN A 85 -22.45 43.16 -13.34
N PRO A 86 -23.49 43.75 -12.72
CA PRO A 86 -24.13 43.13 -11.55
C PRO A 86 -25.04 41.97 -11.99
N ASP A 87 -24.99 40.85 -11.25
CA ASP A 87 -25.88 39.71 -11.51
C ASP A 87 -27.33 40.07 -11.13
N PHE A 88 -28.21 40.26 -12.13
CA PHE A 88 -29.57 40.74 -11.89
C PHE A 88 -30.49 39.63 -11.40
N LYS A 89 -30.81 39.67 -10.10
CA LYS A 89 -31.77 38.75 -9.47
C LYS A 89 -32.96 39.51 -8.91
N LEU A 90 -34.10 39.42 -9.61
CA LEU A 90 -35.39 39.94 -9.14
C LEU A 90 -35.81 39.38 -7.78
N LEU A 91 -35.47 38.12 -7.49
CA LEU A 91 -35.75 37.49 -6.19
C LEU A 91 -34.53 36.71 -5.71
N THR A 92 -33.99 37.10 -4.56
CA THR A 92 -32.88 36.40 -3.90
C THR A 92 -33.38 35.40 -2.86
N ARG A 93 -32.50 34.49 -2.41
CA ARG A 93 -32.84 33.52 -1.35
C ARG A 93 -33.12 34.20 -0.01
N ASP A 94 -32.47 35.33 0.26
CA ASP A 94 -32.70 36.10 1.48
C ASP A 94 -34.06 36.78 1.42
N ASN A 95 -34.44 37.36 0.27
CA ASN A 95 -35.80 37.89 0.10
C ASN A 95 -36.87 36.78 0.21
N TYR A 96 -36.61 35.59 -0.32
CA TYR A 96 -37.53 34.45 -0.18
C TYR A 96 -37.66 33.97 1.26
N ARG A 97 -36.56 34.01 2.03
CA ARG A 97 -36.55 33.71 3.45
C ARG A 97 -37.37 34.73 4.25
N ASP A 98 -37.31 36.01 3.87
CA ASP A 98 -38.09 37.06 4.53
C ASP A 98 -39.58 36.94 4.20
N LEU A 99 -39.94 36.67 2.94
CA LEU A 99 -41.31 36.35 2.54
C LEU A 99 -41.87 35.15 3.31
N ARG A 100 -41.04 34.11 3.49
CA ARG A 100 -41.39 32.91 4.25
C ARG A 100 -41.74 33.23 5.72
N LEU A 101 -41.06 34.19 6.34
CA LEU A 101 -41.30 34.55 7.73
C LEU A 101 -42.56 35.40 7.90
N THR A 102 -43.01 36.06 6.84
CA THR A 102 -44.13 37.02 6.87
C THR A 102 -45.45 36.42 6.34
N LEU A 103 -45.42 35.28 5.63
CA LEU A 103 -46.61 34.63 5.06
C LEU A 103 -47.18 33.54 5.99
N SER A 104 -48.50 33.43 6.04
CA SER A 104 -49.19 32.46 6.91
C SER A 104 -48.93 31.00 6.53
N PHE A 105 -48.61 30.74 5.26
CA PHE A 105 -48.19 29.44 4.72
C PHE A 105 -46.65 29.29 4.61
N GLY A 106 -45.90 30.09 5.38
CA GLY A 106 -44.43 30.10 5.40
C GLY A 106 -43.76 28.75 5.71
N ASP A 107 -44.44 27.83 6.38
CA ASP A 107 -43.90 26.47 6.60
C ASP A 107 -43.86 25.65 5.31
N LYS A 108 -44.86 25.78 4.43
CA LYS A 108 -44.87 25.14 3.10
C LYS A 108 -43.80 25.71 2.18
N LEU A 109 -43.59 27.04 2.23
CA LEU A 109 -42.47 27.70 1.56
C LEU A 109 -41.11 27.27 2.12
N ARG A 110 -41.03 26.76 3.37
CA ARG A 110 -39.79 26.09 3.86
C ARG A 110 -39.62 24.74 3.19
N GLU A 111 -40.63 23.90 3.34
CA GLU A 111 -40.56 22.47 3.07
C GLU A 111 -40.41 22.19 1.57
N GLU A 112 -41.04 23.01 0.73
CA GLU A 112 -40.98 22.90 -0.73
C GLU A 112 -40.13 24.02 -1.35
N SER A 113 -39.21 24.62 -0.58
CA SER A 113 -38.35 25.73 -1.03
C SER A 113 -37.58 25.41 -2.30
N GLU A 114 -37.13 24.15 -2.47
CA GLU A 114 -36.38 23.69 -3.64
C GLU A 114 -37.23 23.62 -4.92
N LEU A 115 -38.56 23.62 -4.81
CA LEU A 115 -39.47 23.60 -5.96
C LEU A 115 -40.11 24.97 -6.20
N ILE A 116 -40.56 25.64 -5.13
CA ILE A 116 -41.31 26.89 -5.22
C ILE A 116 -40.40 28.08 -5.50
N PHE A 117 -39.21 28.15 -4.87
CA PHE A 117 -38.29 29.27 -5.09
C PHE A 117 -37.78 29.36 -6.54
N PRO A 118 -37.31 28.26 -7.17
CA PRO A 118 -36.91 28.32 -8.58
C PRO A 118 -38.07 28.65 -9.51
N ALA A 119 -39.26 28.09 -9.26
CA ALA A 119 -40.45 28.38 -10.08
C ALA A 119 -40.86 29.85 -10.01
N LEU A 120 -40.89 30.45 -8.80
CA LEU A 120 -41.22 31.86 -8.61
C LEU A 120 -40.15 32.77 -9.24
N LYS A 121 -38.87 32.43 -9.04
CA LYS A 121 -37.75 33.19 -9.60
C LYS A 121 -37.80 33.21 -11.13
N ASN A 122 -37.94 32.04 -11.76
CA ASN A 122 -37.91 31.92 -13.22
C ASN A 122 -39.11 32.64 -13.85
N GLN A 123 -40.30 32.53 -13.27
CA GLN A 123 -41.50 33.13 -13.83
C GLN A 123 -41.51 34.66 -13.69
N ALA A 124 -40.97 35.21 -12.59
CA ALA A 124 -40.75 36.65 -12.45
C ALA A 124 -39.72 37.17 -13.47
N HIS A 125 -38.67 36.39 -13.74
CA HIS A 125 -37.62 36.73 -14.69
C HIS A 125 -38.10 36.71 -16.15
N GLU A 126 -38.87 35.69 -16.54
CA GLU A 126 -39.45 35.53 -17.87
C GLU A 126 -40.37 36.70 -18.23
N TYR A 127 -41.17 37.18 -17.28
CA TYR A 127 -42.09 38.28 -17.53
C TYR A 127 -41.38 39.63 -17.71
N LEU A 128 -40.36 39.90 -16.89
CA LEU A 128 -39.53 41.09 -17.05
C LEU A 128 -38.80 41.08 -18.41
N SER A 129 -38.29 39.93 -18.84
CA SER A 129 -37.69 39.76 -20.17
C SER A 129 -38.67 40.12 -21.30
N ASN A 130 -39.89 39.55 -21.26
CA ASN A 130 -40.90 39.76 -22.30
C ASN A 130 -41.38 41.22 -22.43
N ASN A 131 -41.41 41.98 -21.32
CA ASN A 131 -41.84 43.39 -21.33
C ASN A 131 -40.76 44.38 -21.75
N LEU A 132 -39.48 44.02 -21.63
CA LEU A 132 -38.36 44.92 -21.93
C LEU A 132 -37.95 44.92 -23.39
N VAL A 133 -38.02 43.76 -24.07
CA VAL A 133 -37.49 43.59 -25.43
C VAL A 133 -38.55 43.12 -26.43
N GLY A 134 -39.76 42.76 -25.97
CA GLY A 134 -40.73 42.06 -26.80
C GLY A 134 -40.31 40.60 -27.02
N ASN A 135 -41.01 39.87 -27.90
CA ASN A 135 -40.74 38.44 -28.16
C ASN A 135 -39.45 38.25 -28.96
N PHE A 136 -38.32 38.37 -28.26
CA PHE A 136 -36.96 38.32 -28.80
C PHE A 136 -36.68 37.05 -29.61
N LYS A 137 -37.34 35.95 -29.25
CA LYS A 137 -37.28 34.65 -29.96
C LYS A 137 -37.84 34.73 -31.38
N GLU A 138 -38.98 35.40 -31.58
CA GLU A 138 -39.56 35.59 -32.91
C GLU A 138 -38.67 36.50 -33.79
N GLN A 139 -38.06 37.52 -33.19
CA GLN A 139 -37.16 38.44 -33.91
C GLN A 139 -35.88 37.73 -34.40
N LEU A 140 -35.27 36.89 -33.57
CA LEU A 140 -34.11 36.09 -33.97
C LEU A 140 -34.44 35.10 -35.09
N GLN A 141 -35.63 34.51 -35.06
CA GLN A 141 -36.06 33.61 -36.13
C GLN A 141 -36.26 34.36 -37.45
N GLU A 142 -36.90 35.53 -37.42
CA GLU A 142 -37.09 36.40 -38.59
C GLU A 142 -35.74 36.88 -39.18
N TYR A 143 -34.76 37.21 -38.33
CA TYR A 143 -33.41 37.57 -38.78
C TYR A 143 -32.66 36.37 -39.38
N SER A 144 -32.83 35.16 -38.83
CA SER A 144 -32.23 33.93 -39.36
C SER A 144 -32.64 33.67 -40.81
N GLU A 145 -33.93 33.83 -41.10
CA GLU A 145 -34.51 33.65 -42.43
C GLU A 145 -33.98 34.71 -43.41
N LEU A 146 -33.88 35.97 -42.97
CA LEU A 146 -33.33 37.06 -43.77
C LEU A 146 -31.83 36.88 -44.09
N TYR A 147 -31.04 36.35 -43.16
CA TYR A 147 -29.64 36.00 -43.40
C TYR A 147 -29.50 34.88 -44.44
N GLN A 148 -30.37 33.87 -44.37
CA GLN A 148 -30.38 32.76 -45.32
C GLN A 148 -30.78 33.21 -46.74
N GLU A 149 -31.75 34.12 -46.87
CA GLU A 149 -32.11 34.71 -48.17
C GLU A 149 -30.94 35.48 -48.81
N LYS A 150 -30.06 36.06 -48.00
CA LYS A 150 -28.81 36.69 -48.46
C LYS A 150 -27.65 35.69 -48.68
N GLY A 151 -27.87 34.40 -48.44
CA GLY A 151 -26.85 33.35 -48.57
C GLY A 151 -25.75 33.42 -47.52
N ILE A 152 -26.01 34.11 -46.40
CA ILE A 152 -25.07 34.31 -45.31
C ILE A 152 -25.49 33.37 -44.19
N ARG A 153 -24.55 32.58 -43.67
CA ARG A 153 -24.79 31.69 -42.53
C ARG A 153 -24.29 32.38 -41.26
N PRO A 154 -25.20 32.88 -40.40
CA PRO A 154 -24.81 33.66 -39.24
C PRO A 154 -24.26 32.76 -38.13
N VAL A 155 -23.14 33.16 -37.52
CA VAL A 155 -22.49 32.45 -36.41
C VAL A 155 -22.67 33.25 -35.13
N LEU A 156 -23.22 32.62 -34.08
CA LEU A 156 -23.38 33.20 -32.75
C LEU A 156 -22.34 32.61 -31.79
N ILE A 157 -21.52 33.48 -31.20
CA ILE A 157 -20.54 33.10 -30.17
C ILE A 157 -21.16 33.39 -28.81
N CYS A 158 -21.35 32.35 -27.99
CA CYS A 158 -22.15 32.48 -26.77
C CYS A 158 -21.51 33.34 -25.67
N GLU A 159 -20.19 33.54 -25.63
CA GLU A 159 -19.56 34.43 -24.63
C GLU A 159 -19.88 35.92 -24.86
N ASP A 160 -20.07 36.39 -26.10
CA ASP A 160 -20.55 37.76 -26.38
C ASP A 160 -22.00 37.99 -25.89
N LEU A 161 -22.72 36.92 -25.55
CA LEU A 161 -24.08 36.94 -25.00
C LEU A 161 -24.08 36.87 -23.45
N THR A 162 -22.95 36.56 -22.80
CA THR A 162 -22.85 36.41 -21.34
C THR A 162 -22.81 37.73 -20.56
N THR A 163 -22.59 38.86 -21.25
CA THR A 163 -22.69 40.20 -20.67
C THR A 163 -24.12 40.63 -20.35
N PHE A 164 -25.13 39.83 -20.72
CA PHE A 164 -26.55 40.12 -20.52
C PHE A 164 -27.16 39.18 -19.50
N SER A 165 -27.34 39.65 -18.27
CA SER A 165 -27.92 38.88 -17.17
C SER A 165 -29.40 38.53 -17.39
N VAL A 166 -30.17 39.35 -18.12
CA VAL A 166 -31.64 39.25 -18.19
C VAL A 166 -32.17 38.35 -19.33
N LEU A 167 -31.42 38.20 -20.43
CA LEU A 167 -31.88 37.48 -21.64
C LEU A 167 -31.18 36.12 -21.85
N LYS A 168 -30.23 35.78 -20.97
CA LYS A 168 -29.37 34.60 -21.10
C LYS A 168 -30.17 33.30 -21.15
N GLU A 169 -31.17 33.15 -20.29
CA GLU A 169 -31.97 31.92 -20.20
C GLU A 169 -32.87 31.71 -21.42
N GLN A 170 -33.57 32.76 -21.90
CA GLN A 170 -34.43 32.66 -23.09
C GLN A 170 -33.64 32.40 -24.38
N LEU A 171 -32.45 32.97 -24.49
CA LEU A 171 -31.57 32.74 -25.63
C LEU A 171 -31.01 31.31 -25.61
N LEU A 172 -30.58 30.81 -24.45
CA LEU A 172 -30.17 29.41 -24.31
C LEU A 172 -31.31 28.44 -24.60
N ASP A 173 -32.54 28.71 -24.14
CA ASP A 173 -33.70 27.87 -24.44
C ASP A 173 -34.05 27.86 -25.94
N HIS A 174 -33.94 29.00 -26.63
CA HIS A 174 -34.12 29.04 -28.09
C HIS A 174 -33.01 28.30 -28.84
N ILE A 175 -31.78 28.36 -28.32
CA ILE A 175 -30.63 27.58 -28.80
C ILE A 175 -30.85 26.08 -28.58
N PHE A 176 -31.47 25.65 -27.48
CA PHE A 176 -31.71 24.22 -27.25
C PHE A 176 -32.89 23.64 -28.06
N GLU A 177 -33.83 24.48 -28.54
CA GLU A 177 -34.94 24.08 -29.42
C GLU A 177 -34.52 23.87 -30.91
N LEU A 178 -33.21 23.89 -31.21
CA LEU A 178 -32.57 23.81 -32.55
C LEU A 178 -33.00 22.64 -33.44
N SER A 179 -34.18 22.75 -34.02
CA SER A 179 -34.57 22.08 -35.26
C SER A 179 -35.09 23.05 -36.32
N SER A 180 -35.12 24.37 -36.04
CA SER A 180 -35.76 25.36 -36.92
C SER A 180 -35.02 26.68 -37.15
N SER A 181 -33.77 26.87 -36.70
CA SER A 181 -33.00 28.10 -36.99
C SER A 181 -31.66 27.81 -37.69
N HIS A 182 -31.17 28.78 -38.49
CA HIS A 182 -30.01 28.64 -39.38
C HIS A 182 -28.70 29.23 -38.81
N TYR A 183 -28.65 29.46 -37.49
CA TYR A 183 -27.46 29.94 -36.80
C TYR A 183 -26.50 28.80 -36.45
N ASP A 184 -25.20 29.00 -36.67
CA ASP A 184 -24.15 28.13 -36.13
C ASP A 184 -23.70 28.68 -34.76
N ILE A 185 -23.61 27.84 -33.73
CA ILE A 185 -23.34 28.28 -32.35
C ILE A 185 -22.04 27.68 -31.83
N VAL A 186 -21.21 28.54 -31.25
CA VAL A 186 -19.93 28.15 -30.63
C VAL A 186 -19.99 28.44 -29.13
N LEU A 187 -19.82 27.38 -28.31
CA LEU A 187 -19.82 27.40 -26.84
C LEU A 187 -18.46 26.95 -26.30
N GLY A 188 -17.90 27.69 -25.34
CA GLY A 188 -16.70 27.27 -24.58
C GLY A 188 -15.44 28.10 -24.82
N TRP A 189 -15.55 29.41 -25.04
CA TRP A 189 -14.41 30.32 -25.15
C TRP A 189 -14.19 31.08 -23.82
N THR A 190 -13.61 30.41 -22.83
CA THR A 190 -12.99 31.11 -21.69
C THR A 190 -11.55 30.67 -21.57
N ILE A 191 -10.63 31.57 -21.94
CA ILE A 191 -9.29 31.58 -21.37
C ILE A 191 -9.39 32.46 -20.13
N GLY A 192 -8.93 31.97 -18.97
CA GLY A 192 -8.96 32.66 -17.66
C GLY A 192 -8.24 34.02 -17.59
N TRP A 193 -7.90 34.62 -18.73
CA TRP A 193 -7.37 35.97 -18.85
C TRP A 193 -8.38 37.07 -18.50
N GLU A 194 -9.69 36.82 -18.72
CA GLU A 194 -10.72 37.81 -18.42
C GLU A 194 -10.93 37.98 -16.91
N GLN A 195 -10.75 36.95 -16.07
CA GLN A 195 -10.91 37.09 -14.61
C GLN A 195 -9.92 38.07 -13.97
N ASP A 196 -8.73 38.24 -14.56
CA ASP A 196 -7.67 39.06 -13.98
C ASP A 196 -7.54 40.47 -14.57
N ASN A 197 -8.27 40.84 -15.64
CA ASN A 197 -8.11 42.14 -16.32
C ASN A 197 -9.41 42.78 -16.87
N ILE A 198 -10.56 42.55 -16.24
CA ILE A 198 -11.84 43.18 -16.65
C ILE A 198 -11.78 44.73 -16.62
N ASP A 199 -11.09 45.33 -15.65
CA ASP A 199 -11.01 46.80 -15.52
C ASP A 199 -10.27 47.49 -16.67
N ASP A 200 -9.29 46.80 -17.26
CA ASP A 200 -8.41 47.35 -18.29
C ASP A 200 -9.01 47.18 -19.72
N ALA A 201 -9.94 46.24 -19.87
CA ALA A 201 -10.75 46.04 -21.08
C ALA A 201 -11.89 47.08 -21.20
N MET A 202 -12.51 47.49 -20.09
CA MET A 202 -13.63 48.45 -20.09
C MET A 202 -13.21 49.92 -20.26
N THR A 203 -11.93 50.25 -20.10
CA THR A 203 -11.43 51.64 -20.14
C THR A 203 -10.86 52.09 -21.49
N ARG A 204 -10.73 51.22 -22.50
CA ARG A 204 -9.99 51.54 -23.74
C ARG A 204 -10.91 51.74 -24.94
N SER A 205 -10.91 52.96 -25.48
CA SER A 205 -11.84 53.43 -26.53
C SER A 205 -11.45 53.11 -27.98
N ASP A 206 -10.48 52.21 -28.23
CA ASP A 206 -9.98 51.94 -29.59
C ASP A 206 -10.13 50.47 -30.01
N ALA A 207 -11.11 50.23 -30.88
CA ALA A 207 -11.42 48.93 -31.47
C ALA A 207 -10.23 48.30 -32.24
N ALA A 208 -9.29 49.10 -32.74
CA ALA A 208 -8.10 48.59 -33.43
C ALA A 208 -7.10 47.92 -32.47
N THR A 209 -7.04 48.37 -31.21
CA THR A 209 -6.17 47.77 -30.17
C THR A 209 -6.84 46.54 -29.54
N TYR A 210 -8.16 46.52 -29.47
CA TYR A 210 -8.96 45.32 -29.14
C TYR A 210 -8.82 44.22 -30.22
N MET A 211 -8.84 44.59 -31.50
CA MET A 211 -8.52 43.69 -32.63
C MET A 211 -7.05 43.23 -32.61
N LYS A 212 -6.13 44.06 -32.10
CA LYS A 212 -4.72 43.70 -31.86
C LYS A 212 -4.57 42.65 -30.74
N GLY A 213 -5.37 42.76 -29.67
CA GLY A 213 -5.49 41.72 -28.63
C GLY A 213 -6.20 40.45 -29.10
N ARG A 214 -7.17 40.55 -30.03
CA ARG A 214 -7.80 39.38 -30.67
C ARG A 214 -6.89 38.67 -31.69
N SER A 215 -5.97 39.39 -32.33
CA SER A 215 -4.93 38.78 -33.16
C SER A 215 -3.80 38.14 -32.33
N GLU A 216 -3.61 38.56 -31.08
CA GLU A 216 -2.85 37.77 -30.09
C GLU A 216 -3.59 36.48 -29.70
N GLY A 217 -4.92 36.42 -29.78
CA GLY A 217 -5.72 35.19 -29.67
C GLY A 217 -5.58 34.21 -30.84
N TYR A 218 -5.10 34.68 -32.01
CA TYR A 218 -4.64 33.80 -33.09
C TYR A 218 -3.35 33.06 -32.70
N LEU A 219 -2.57 33.60 -31.72
CA LEU A 219 -1.32 32.99 -31.26
C LEU A 219 -1.51 31.84 -30.24
N THR A 220 -2.76 31.45 -29.98
CA THR A 220 -3.15 30.44 -28.96
C THR A 220 -3.77 29.18 -29.55
N MET A 221 -3.84 29.05 -30.88
CA MET A 221 -4.24 27.79 -31.54
C MET A 221 -3.16 26.74 -31.28
N THR A 222 -3.38 25.86 -30.30
CA THR A 222 -2.48 24.76 -29.94
C THR A 222 -2.96 23.45 -30.56
N ASP A 223 -2.03 22.57 -30.93
CA ASP A 223 -2.31 21.22 -31.40
C ASP A 223 -2.59 20.25 -30.25
N GLU A 224 -2.78 18.97 -30.57
CA GLU A 224 -3.04 17.90 -29.60
C GLU A 224 -1.90 17.67 -28.59
N ASN A 225 -0.70 18.23 -28.84
CA ASN A 225 0.47 18.19 -27.96
C ASN A 225 0.70 19.52 -27.20
N GLY A 226 -0.23 20.48 -27.30
CA GLY A 226 -0.16 21.77 -26.61
C GLY A 226 0.73 22.83 -27.26
N ALA A 227 1.29 22.58 -28.45
CA ALA A 227 2.15 23.51 -29.19
C ALA A 227 1.36 24.41 -30.13
N ALA A 228 1.70 25.70 -30.22
CA ALA A 228 0.99 26.60 -31.13
C ALA A 228 1.33 26.27 -32.61
N TYR A 229 0.33 26.14 -33.49
CA TYR A 229 0.46 25.67 -34.90
C TYR A 229 1.52 26.39 -35.79
N PHE A 230 2.07 27.51 -35.34
CA PHE A 230 3.03 28.35 -36.06
C PHE A 230 4.27 28.71 -35.21
N LEU A 231 4.39 28.20 -33.99
CA LEU A 231 5.51 28.48 -33.09
C LEU A 231 6.39 27.23 -32.98
N ASP A 232 7.30 27.09 -33.94
CA ASP A 232 8.41 26.14 -33.83
C ASP A 232 9.57 26.74 -33.02
N ASP A 233 10.59 25.92 -32.82
CA ASP A 233 11.81 26.29 -32.09
C ASP A 233 12.46 27.57 -32.66
N ASP A 234 12.60 27.69 -33.97
CA ASP A 234 13.25 28.84 -34.62
C ASP A 234 12.43 30.14 -34.46
N VAL A 235 11.11 30.04 -34.59
CA VAL A 235 10.19 31.18 -34.41
C VAL A 235 10.17 31.64 -32.95
N SER A 236 10.35 30.73 -31.98
CA SER A 236 10.43 31.07 -30.56
C SER A 236 11.66 31.94 -30.22
N VAL A 237 12.79 31.66 -30.87
CA VAL A 237 14.05 32.42 -30.76
C VAL A 237 13.90 33.79 -31.40
N GLU A 238 13.39 33.86 -32.63
CA GLU A 238 13.18 35.14 -33.33
C GLU A 238 12.16 36.05 -32.64
N LEU A 239 11.13 35.48 -32.02
CA LEU A 239 10.19 36.20 -31.19
C LEU A 239 10.88 36.82 -29.97
N THR A 240 11.69 36.03 -29.26
CA THR A 240 12.45 36.50 -28.10
C THR A 240 13.46 37.57 -28.49
N ARG A 241 14.17 37.38 -29.61
CA ARG A 241 15.09 38.36 -30.22
C ARG A 241 14.39 39.68 -30.52
N SER A 242 13.23 39.62 -31.15
CA SER A 242 12.42 40.80 -31.46
C SER A 242 11.96 41.53 -30.21
N TYR A 243 11.56 40.79 -29.17
CA TYR A 243 11.13 41.35 -27.89
C TYR A 243 12.27 42.05 -27.14
N LEU A 244 13.44 41.40 -27.02
CA LEU A 244 14.63 41.99 -26.40
C LEU A 244 15.12 43.22 -27.16
N ASN A 245 15.14 43.16 -28.50
CA ASN A 245 15.50 44.31 -29.33
C ASN A 245 14.54 45.50 -29.14
N ALA A 246 13.25 45.25 -28.93
CA ALA A 246 12.29 46.30 -28.60
C ALA A 246 12.61 46.94 -27.24
N ILE A 247 12.93 46.12 -26.22
CA ILE A 247 13.36 46.62 -24.91
C ILE A 247 14.64 47.46 -25.02
N LYS A 248 15.67 46.94 -25.71
CA LYS A 248 16.96 47.63 -25.92
C LYS A 248 16.77 48.99 -26.60
N ARG A 249 15.93 49.09 -27.64
CA ARG A 249 15.61 50.35 -28.34
C ARG A 249 14.94 51.41 -27.46
N HIS A 250 14.20 50.99 -26.44
CA HIS A 250 13.48 51.87 -25.52
C HIS A 250 14.17 52.04 -24.16
N SER A 251 15.29 51.36 -23.94
CA SER A 251 16.10 51.46 -22.72
C SER A 251 17.02 52.68 -22.77
N THR A 252 17.28 53.28 -21.61
CA THR A 252 18.25 54.37 -21.44
C THR A 252 19.64 53.88 -21.01
N ILE A 253 19.83 52.56 -20.91
CA ILE A 253 21.08 51.91 -20.51
C ILE A 253 21.92 51.67 -21.77
N GLU A 254 23.25 51.87 -21.67
CA GLU A 254 24.16 51.55 -22.77
C GLU A 254 24.05 50.06 -23.14
N PRO A 255 24.06 49.72 -24.45
CA PRO A 255 24.02 48.33 -24.89
C PRO A 255 25.22 47.54 -24.34
N ALA A 256 25.04 46.23 -24.19
CA ALA A 256 26.13 45.36 -23.79
C ALA A 256 27.27 45.42 -24.85
N PRO A 257 28.53 45.20 -24.44
CA PRO A 257 29.64 45.07 -25.38
C PRO A 257 29.36 44.00 -26.45
N ASP A 258 29.85 44.23 -27.67
CA ASP A 258 29.59 43.32 -28.81
C ASP A 258 30.06 41.88 -28.51
N ASP A 259 31.17 41.73 -27.78
CA ASP A 259 31.71 40.44 -27.30
C ASP A 259 30.75 39.69 -26.34
N VAL A 260 29.98 40.42 -25.54
CA VAL A 260 28.96 39.84 -24.65
C VAL A 260 27.69 39.51 -25.43
N GLU A 261 27.28 40.33 -26.38
CA GLU A 261 26.12 40.02 -27.24
C GLU A 261 26.40 38.77 -28.10
N ASP A 262 27.61 38.63 -28.64
CA ASP A 262 28.03 37.49 -29.47
C ASP A 262 28.13 36.17 -28.66
N ALA A 263 28.56 36.24 -27.39
CA ALA A 263 28.56 35.09 -26.49
C ALA A 263 27.16 34.54 -26.19
N PHE A 264 26.12 35.36 -26.39
CA PHE A 264 24.72 35.07 -26.13
C PHE A 264 23.87 35.10 -27.43
N ASP A 265 24.48 34.97 -28.61
CA ASP A 265 23.78 34.89 -29.91
C ASP A 265 22.85 36.10 -30.20
N GLY A 266 23.24 37.29 -29.70
CA GLY A 266 22.48 38.54 -29.77
C GLY A 266 21.24 38.59 -28.85
N LEU A 267 21.09 37.62 -27.96
CA LEU A 267 19.94 37.43 -27.06
C LEU A 267 20.25 37.76 -25.60
N TYR A 268 21.35 38.46 -25.30
CA TYR A 268 21.78 38.76 -23.93
C TYR A 268 20.63 39.25 -23.03
N PRO A 269 20.40 38.64 -21.86
CA PRO A 269 21.24 37.64 -21.16
C PRO A 269 20.93 36.16 -21.45
N PHE A 270 20.23 35.83 -22.53
CA PHE A 270 19.89 34.46 -22.94
C PHE A 270 20.65 34.07 -24.22
N ASN A 271 20.78 32.78 -24.54
CA ASN A 271 21.27 32.30 -25.85
C ASN A 271 20.17 31.50 -26.56
N GLU A 272 20.37 31.11 -27.82
CA GLU A 272 19.33 30.39 -28.59
C GLU A 272 18.93 29.09 -27.88
N ARG A 273 19.93 28.35 -27.37
CA ARG A 273 19.73 27.13 -26.59
C ARG A 273 18.83 27.33 -25.37
N PHE A 274 19.04 28.40 -24.59
CA PHE A 274 18.25 28.69 -23.40
C PHE A 274 16.78 28.86 -23.78
N VAL A 275 16.49 29.58 -24.86
CA VAL A 275 15.12 29.85 -25.31
C VAL A 275 14.45 28.56 -25.78
N HIS A 276 15.14 27.72 -26.56
CA HIS A 276 14.63 26.40 -26.96
C HIS A 276 14.33 25.52 -25.76
N VAL A 277 15.28 25.39 -24.82
CA VAL A 277 15.11 24.55 -23.63
C VAL A 277 13.94 25.07 -22.79
N ALA A 278 13.88 26.37 -22.54
CA ALA A 278 12.79 26.95 -21.76
C ALA A 278 11.42 26.81 -22.44
N TYR A 279 11.35 26.97 -23.77
CA TYR A 279 10.12 26.78 -24.53
C TYR A 279 9.64 25.33 -24.50
N ARG A 280 10.55 24.38 -24.74
CA ARG A 280 10.22 22.94 -24.74
C ARG A 280 9.74 22.44 -23.38
N GLN A 281 10.22 23.05 -22.29
CA GLN A 281 9.91 22.70 -20.90
C GLN A 281 8.78 23.56 -20.28
N LEU A 282 8.06 24.38 -21.05
CA LEU A 282 6.94 25.17 -20.53
C LEU A 282 5.78 24.28 -20.04
N ASN A 283 5.32 24.55 -18.83
CA ASN A 283 4.20 23.86 -18.18
C ASN A 283 3.38 24.89 -17.37
N ASP A 284 2.07 25.00 -17.61
CA ASP A 284 1.17 25.95 -16.94
C ASP A 284 0.25 25.20 -15.97
N GLU A 285 0.68 25.05 -14.71
CA GLU A 285 -0.11 24.43 -13.63
C GLU A 285 -0.66 23.03 -13.98
N GLY A 286 0.17 22.21 -14.64
CA GLY A 286 -0.20 20.86 -15.10
C GLY A 286 -0.80 20.81 -16.50
N SER A 287 -0.76 21.93 -17.24
CA SER A 287 -1.14 22.02 -18.65
C SER A 287 0.08 22.27 -19.54
N ASP A 288 0.28 21.40 -20.53
CA ASP A 288 1.37 21.44 -21.51
C ASP A 288 1.28 22.58 -22.55
N ARG A 289 0.61 23.68 -22.22
CA ARG A 289 0.39 24.79 -23.17
C ARG A 289 1.70 25.53 -23.44
N LYS A 290 2.20 25.43 -24.66
CA LYS A 290 3.43 26.11 -25.13
C LYS A 290 3.08 27.30 -26.00
N THR A 291 2.70 28.40 -25.37
CA THR A 291 2.32 29.64 -26.08
C THR A 291 3.45 30.67 -26.07
N PRO A 292 3.59 31.48 -27.14
CA PRO A 292 4.56 32.58 -27.16
C PRO A 292 4.39 33.56 -25.99
N ARG A 293 3.17 33.70 -25.47
CA ARG A 293 2.88 34.53 -24.30
C ARG A 293 3.49 33.97 -23.02
N LEU A 294 3.40 32.66 -22.80
CA LEU A 294 3.98 32.01 -21.63
C LEU A 294 5.51 32.12 -21.65
N LEU A 295 6.13 31.88 -22.81
CA LEU A 295 7.57 32.09 -23.00
C LEU A 295 7.99 33.53 -22.65
N LEU A 296 7.34 34.55 -23.21
CA LEU A 296 7.73 35.94 -22.97
C LEU A 296 7.41 36.44 -21.55
N LEU A 297 6.24 36.10 -20.99
CA LEU A 297 5.79 36.63 -19.69
C LEU A 297 6.31 35.84 -18.49
N ARG A 298 6.35 34.51 -18.58
CA ARG A 298 6.70 33.63 -17.46
C ARG A 298 8.18 33.21 -17.46
N VAL A 299 8.85 33.23 -18.61
CA VAL A 299 10.30 32.93 -18.70
C VAL A 299 11.12 34.21 -18.85
N VAL A 300 10.99 34.89 -20.00
CA VAL A 300 11.86 36.02 -20.36
C VAL A 300 11.68 37.19 -19.40
N LYS A 301 10.44 37.63 -19.18
CA LYS A 301 10.13 38.73 -18.25
C LYS A 301 10.43 38.38 -16.79
N HIS A 302 10.27 37.12 -16.37
CA HIS A 302 10.63 36.67 -15.02
C HIS A 302 12.13 36.80 -14.77
N CYS A 303 12.94 36.26 -15.68
CA CYS A 303 14.40 36.33 -15.61
C CYS A 303 14.91 37.78 -15.65
N LEU A 304 14.37 38.63 -16.53
CA LEU A 304 14.76 40.04 -16.63
C LEU A 304 14.37 40.89 -15.41
N LYS A 305 13.34 40.47 -14.65
CA LYS A 305 12.92 41.13 -13.41
C LYS A 305 13.62 40.60 -12.17
N SER A 306 14.24 39.42 -12.27
CA SER A 306 14.95 38.80 -11.16
C SER A 306 16.21 39.60 -10.81
N SER A 307 16.62 39.53 -9.54
CA SER A 307 17.93 40.04 -9.10
C SER A 307 19.06 39.02 -9.30
N TRP A 308 18.71 37.80 -9.71
CA TRP A 308 19.62 36.68 -9.96
C TRP A 308 19.82 36.46 -11.46
N PRO A 309 20.97 35.90 -11.90
CA PRO A 309 21.20 35.57 -13.29
C PRO A 309 20.18 34.52 -13.80
N PRO A 310 19.91 34.45 -15.12
CA PRO A 310 18.82 33.63 -15.65
C PRO A 310 18.88 32.15 -15.26
N TYR A 311 20.06 31.51 -15.21
CA TYR A 311 20.18 30.10 -14.82
C TYR A 311 19.74 29.84 -13.37
N GLU A 312 19.87 30.83 -12.49
CA GLU A 312 19.48 30.75 -11.08
C GLU A 312 18.03 31.19 -10.88
N ALA A 313 17.57 32.22 -11.61
CA ALA A 313 16.19 32.68 -11.60
C ALA A 313 15.18 31.61 -12.07
N MET A 314 15.63 30.70 -12.93
CA MET A 314 14.81 29.58 -13.42
C MET A 314 14.56 28.50 -12.35
N LYS A 315 15.39 28.39 -11.31
CA LYS A 315 15.17 27.43 -10.21
C LYS A 315 13.89 27.73 -9.42
N SER A 316 13.47 28.99 -9.38
CA SER A 316 12.26 29.41 -8.68
C SER A 316 11.05 29.55 -9.60
N ASN A 317 11.14 29.08 -10.85
CA ASN A 317 10.08 29.23 -11.84
C ASN A 317 9.19 27.99 -11.87
N SER A 318 7.95 28.12 -11.40
CA SER A 318 6.98 27.01 -11.39
C SER A 318 6.37 26.72 -12.77
N PHE A 319 6.65 27.54 -13.78
CA PHE A 319 6.04 27.44 -15.12
C PHE A 319 6.95 26.73 -16.14
N VAL A 320 8.14 26.28 -15.70
CA VAL A 320 9.10 25.61 -16.57
C VAL A 320 9.64 24.40 -15.82
N ASP A 321 9.44 23.21 -16.39
CA ASP A 321 10.00 21.99 -15.86
C ASP A 321 11.53 22.06 -15.94
N THR A 322 12.20 21.57 -14.89
CA THR A 322 13.66 21.63 -14.85
C THR A 322 14.24 20.60 -15.82
N PRO A 323 15.14 20.99 -16.75
CA PRO A 323 15.75 20.03 -17.68
C PRO A 323 16.72 19.07 -16.99
N THR A 324 16.86 17.86 -17.56
CA THR A 324 17.85 16.85 -17.12
C THR A 324 19.29 17.34 -17.19
N PHE A 325 20.16 16.85 -16.32
CA PHE A 325 21.60 17.13 -16.43
C PHE A 325 22.20 16.36 -17.62
N GLY A 326 22.62 17.10 -18.65
CA GLY A 326 23.31 16.54 -19.81
C GLY A 326 24.79 16.19 -19.58
N ILE A 327 25.37 16.63 -18.46
CA ILE A 327 26.78 16.43 -18.10
C ILE A 327 26.92 15.60 -16.82
N ASP A 328 28.10 15.01 -16.64
CA ASP A 328 28.39 14.14 -15.49
C ASP A 328 28.17 14.85 -14.13
N MET A 329 27.48 14.20 -13.20
CA MET A 329 27.14 14.78 -11.88
C MET A 329 28.36 15.03 -10.98
N LYS A 330 29.56 14.57 -11.38
CA LYS A 330 30.84 14.86 -10.69
C LYS A 330 31.21 16.35 -10.67
N TYR A 331 30.64 17.15 -11.57
CA TYR A 331 30.95 18.59 -11.68
C TYR A 331 30.17 19.42 -10.64
N ASP A 332 30.73 20.57 -10.25
CA ASP A 332 30.11 21.48 -9.28
C ASP A 332 28.71 21.94 -9.74
N GLN A 333 27.83 22.22 -8.76
CA GLN A 333 26.44 22.61 -9.02
C GLN A 333 26.30 23.78 -10.01
N ILE A 334 27.21 24.75 -9.93
CA ILE A 334 27.21 25.93 -10.80
C ILE A 334 27.39 25.52 -12.27
N TYR A 335 28.29 24.57 -12.56
CA TYR A 335 28.52 24.07 -13.92
C TYR A 335 27.38 23.20 -14.44
N LEU A 336 26.77 22.38 -13.56
CA LEU A 336 25.58 21.62 -13.91
C LEU A 336 24.40 22.55 -14.29
N ASP A 337 24.16 23.60 -13.50
CA ASP A 337 23.08 24.55 -13.77
C ASP A 337 23.35 25.37 -15.04
N LEU A 338 24.60 25.75 -15.28
CA LEU A 338 24.95 26.53 -16.47
C LEU A 338 24.86 25.68 -17.74
N SER A 339 25.39 24.45 -17.72
CA SER A 339 25.34 23.53 -18.86
C SER A 339 23.91 23.05 -19.18
N ARG A 340 23.05 22.90 -18.16
CA ARG A 340 21.62 22.59 -18.33
C ARG A 340 20.90 23.60 -19.24
N TRP A 341 21.17 24.89 -19.04
CA TRP A 341 20.47 25.97 -19.74
C TRP A 341 21.21 26.48 -20.99
N TYR A 342 22.53 26.56 -20.94
CA TYR A 342 23.36 27.16 -22.00
C TYR A 342 24.19 26.13 -22.79
N GLY A 343 24.20 24.86 -22.39
CA GLY A 343 25.03 23.82 -22.98
C GLY A 343 24.53 23.35 -24.34
N VAL A 344 25.46 23.29 -25.30
CA VAL A 344 25.25 22.82 -26.68
C VAL A 344 26.00 21.49 -26.86
N PRO A 345 25.43 20.49 -27.54
CA PRO A 345 26.17 19.25 -27.84
C PRO A 345 27.36 19.56 -28.76
N VAL A 346 28.57 19.16 -28.36
CA VAL A 346 29.83 19.37 -29.11
C VAL A 346 30.66 18.09 -29.17
N GLU A 347 31.68 18.04 -30.03
CA GLU A 347 32.52 16.85 -30.16
C GLU A 347 33.29 16.55 -28.86
N GLY A 348 32.91 15.44 -28.21
CA GLY A 348 33.46 14.98 -26.94
C GLY A 348 32.66 15.36 -25.70
N GLY A 349 31.51 16.04 -25.81
CA GLY A 349 30.78 16.46 -24.60
C GLY A 349 29.59 17.40 -24.81
N VAL A 350 29.29 18.18 -23.77
CA VAL A 350 28.41 19.35 -23.83
C VAL A 350 29.28 20.60 -23.62
N GLY A 351 29.25 21.52 -24.58
CA GLY A 351 30.04 22.75 -24.57
C GLY A 351 29.24 23.95 -24.08
N VAL A 352 29.84 24.80 -23.25
CA VAL A 352 29.30 26.13 -22.88
C VAL A 352 30.30 27.21 -23.30
N LYS A 353 29.84 28.29 -23.95
CA LYS A 353 30.69 29.39 -24.41
C LYS A 353 31.41 30.08 -23.23
N VAL A 354 32.72 30.33 -23.35
CA VAL A 354 33.57 30.96 -22.32
C VAL A 354 33.02 32.32 -21.90
N GLY A 355 32.53 33.13 -22.85
CA GLY A 355 31.96 34.44 -22.57
C GLY A 355 30.75 34.42 -21.62
N ILE A 356 30.03 33.29 -21.50
CA ILE A 356 28.91 33.15 -20.57
C ILE A 356 29.41 33.06 -19.12
N PHE A 357 30.53 32.34 -18.88
CA PHE A 357 31.16 32.26 -17.56
C PHE A 357 31.70 33.62 -17.10
N GLU A 358 32.43 34.29 -18.00
CA GLU A 358 33.02 35.61 -17.73
C GLU A 358 31.95 36.66 -17.42
N THR A 359 30.84 36.64 -18.17
CA THR A 359 29.73 37.58 -17.99
C THR A 359 29.00 37.38 -16.66
N PHE A 360 28.84 36.14 -16.21
CA PHE A 360 28.23 35.85 -14.91
C PHE A 360 29.21 35.86 -13.73
N GLY A 361 30.51 36.11 -13.98
CA GLY A 361 31.54 36.14 -12.94
C GLY A 361 31.81 34.77 -12.31
N ILE A 362 31.65 33.71 -13.09
CA ILE A 362 31.89 32.32 -12.68
C ILE A 362 33.33 31.95 -13.08
N ASP A 363 34.10 31.40 -12.14
CA ASP A 363 35.45 30.92 -12.44
C ASP A 363 35.40 29.76 -13.44
N LEU A 364 36.34 29.74 -14.39
CA LEU A 364 36.45 28.62 -15.34
C LEU A 364 36.97 27.38 -14.62
N PRO A 365 36.47 26.17 -14.94
CA PRO A 365 37.02 24.94 -14.41
C PRO A 365 38.47 24.76 -14.86
N ASP A 366 39.30 24.13 -14.03
CA ASP A 366 40.68 23.80 -14.39
C ASP A 366 40.71 23.00 -15.70
N SER A 367 41.67 23.28 -16.58
CA SER A 367 41.79 22.63 -17.89
C SER A 367 41.97 21.11 -17.83
N ASP A 368 42.40 20.60 -16.68
CA ASP A 368 42.56 19.18 -16.38
C ASP A 368 41.22 18.50 -15.99
N VAL A 369 40.19 19.30 -15.69
CA VAL A 369 38.84 18.86 -15.26
C VAL A 369 37.83 18.96 -16.40
N ALA A 370 37.90 20.03 -17.21
CA ALA A 370 37.12 20.20 -18.43
C ALA A 370 37.97 20.91 -19.49
N PRO A 371 38.20 20.31 -20.67
CA PRO A 371 39.03 20.91 -21.71
C PRO A 371 38.36 22.15 -22.34
N LEU A 372 39.16 23.18 -22.57
CA LEU A 372 38.78 24.35 -23.35
C LEU A 372 39.11 24.09 -24.82
N LYS A 373 38.07 24.00 -25.67
CA LYS A 373 38.19 23.79 -27.11
C LYS A 373 37.58 24.98 -27.84
N GLY A 374 38.41 25.78 -28.52
CA GLY A 374 37.98 27.05 -29.11
C GLY A 374 37.37 27.97 -28.04
N ASP A 375 36.18 28.51 -28.32
CA ASP A 375 35.43 29.37 -27.39
C ASP A 375 34.53 28.60 -26.42
N TYR A 376 34.65 27.27 -26.32
CA TYR A 376 33.80 26.42 -25.47
C TYR A 376 34.59 25.70 -24.37
N VAL A 377 34.01 25.67 -23.18
CA VAL A 377 34.37 24.72 -22.12
C VAL A 377 33.55 23.45 -22.33
N VAL A 378 34.22 22.32 -22.56
CA VAL A 378 33.56 21.05 -22.88
C VAL A 378 33.52 20.14 -21.66
N PHE A 379 32.31 19.78 -21.22
CA PHE A 379 32.08 18.87 -20.10
C PHE A 379 31.77 17.46 -20.61
N ASP A 380 32.24 16.44 -19.88
CA ASP A 380 31.93 15.04 -20.18
C ASP A 380 30.41 14.79 -20.09
N LYS A 381 29.88 13.99 -21.02
CA LYS A 381 28.48 13.57 -21.01
C LYS A 381 28.17 12.74 -19.77
N GLY A 382 27.06 13.05 -19.11
CA GLY A 382 26.53 12.26 -18.00
C GLY A 382 25.53 11.21 -18.48
N LYS A 383 25.14 10.26 -17.62
CA LYS A 383 24.15 9.22 -17.99
C LYS A 383 22.78 9.76 -18.43
N GLY A 384 22.46 11.01 -18.10
CA GLY A 384 21.27 11.70 -18.59
C GLY A 384 21.31 12.03 -20.09
N SER A 385 22.49 12.09 -20.73
CA SER A 385 22.60 12.39 -22.16
C SER A 385 22.01 11.31 -23.06
N ASP A 386 22.04 10.06 -22.60
CA ASP A 386 21.63 8.88 -23.37
C ASP A 386 20.22 8.41 -22.97
N PHE A 387 19.66 8.96 -21.89
CA PHE A 387 18.34 8.60 -21.37
C PHE A 387 17.22 8.85 -22.41
N ARG A 388 17.30 9.93 -23.18
CA ARG A 388 16.34 10.20 -24.29
C ARG A 388 16.40 9.15 -25.39
N GLN A 389 17.57 8.57 -25.67
CA GLN A 389 17.67 7.47 -26.63
C GLN A 389 17.05 6.18 -26.09
N LYS A 390 17.13 5.95 -24.78
CA LYS A 390 16.47 4.83 -24.09
C LYS A 390 14.96 4.98 -24.02
N ILE A 391 14.45 6.18 -23.84
CA ILE A 391 13.01 6.46 -23.89
C ILE A 391 12.46 6.11 -25.28
N ASN A 392 13.12 6.59 -26.34
CA ASN A 392 12.67 6.38 -27.72
C ASN A 392 12.87 4.92 -28.19
N ASN A 393 13.81 4.20 -27.58
CA ASN A 393 14.09 2.79 -27.84
C ASN A 393 14.15 2.02 -26.49
N PRO A 394 12.98 1.73 -25.88
CA PRO A 394 12.95 1.05 -24.60
C PRO A 394 13.58 -0.35 -24.72
N PRO A 395 14.21 -0.85 -23.64
CA PRO A 395 14.81 -2.18 -23.65
C PRO A 395 13.74 -3.22 -23.98
N THR A 396 14.00 -4.09 -24.96
CA THR A 396 13.11 -5.19 -25.32
C THR A 396 13.55 -6.50 -24.66
N PRO A 397 12.63 -7.38 -24.23
CA PRO A 397 12.98 -8.69 -23.69
C PRO A 397 13.75 -9.51 -24.71
N ASP A 398 14.97 -9.94 -24.35
CA ASP A 398 15.76 -10.84 -25.19
C ASP A 398 15.18 -12.26 -25.05
N HIS A 399 14.18 -12.59 -25.89
CA HIS A 399 13.70 -13.96 -26.03
C HIS A 399 14.68 -14.77 -26.88
N GLY A 400 15.86 -15.04 -26.32
CA GLY A 400 16.81 -16.00 -26.86
C GLY A 400 16.33 -17.43 -26.65
N LEU A 401 15.33 -17.88 -27.42
CA LEU A 401 15.18 -19.31 -27.70
C LEU A 401 16.25 -19.68 -28.73
N VAL A 402 17.26 -20.37 -28.26
CA VAL A 402 18.12 -21.20 -29.10
C VAL A 402 17.25 -22.38 -29.56
N ASP A 403 16.51 -22.20 -30.65
CA ASP A 403 15.93 -23.31 -31.39
C ASP A 403 16.98 -23.82 -32.37
N ASP A 404 17.70 -24.85 -31.93
CA ASP A 404 18.39 -25.79 -32.80
C ASP A 404 17.34 -26.56 -33.62
N GLU A 405 16.98 -26.07 -34.81
CA GLU A 405 16.43 -26.92 -35.87
C GLU A 405 17.19 -26.67 -37.18
N GLU A 406 17.97 -27.69 -37.57
CA GLU A 406 18.40 -27.90 -38.94
C GLU A 406 17.17 -27.98 -39.85
N ASP A 407 17.05 -27.11 -40.84
CA ASP A 407 16.41 -27.49 -42.10
C ASP A 407 16.93 -26.65 -43.29
N GLU A 408 17.52 -27.37 -44.24
CA GLU A 408 17.93 -26.93 -45.56
C GLU A 408 16.68 -26.66 -46.43
N SER A 409 16.57 -25.47 -47.05
CA SER A 409 16.12 -25.40 -48.46
C SER A 409 16.49 -24.09 -49.13
N GLU A 410 17.15 -24.23 -50.29
CA GLU A 410 17.59 -23.21 -51.24
C GLU A 410 16.44 -22.41 -51.88
N GLY A 411 16.71 -21.15 -52.30
CA GLY A 411 15.77 -20.38 -53.12
C GLY A 411 16.07 -18.91 -53.38
N ASP A 412 17.31 -18.59 -53.77
CA ASP A 412 17.77 -17.52 -54.69
C ASP A 412 16.87 -16.30 -55.03
N SER A 413 17.39 -15.08 -54.79
CA SER A 413 17.36 -13.97 -55.76
C SER A 413 18.28 -12.81 -55.31
N ASP A 414 19.37 -12.66 -56.07
CA ASP A 414 20.37 -11.59 -56.10
C ASP A 414 19.85 -10.14 -56.06
N GLY A 415 20.73 -9.22 -55.60
CA GLY A 415 20.54 -7.78 -55.76
C GLY A 415 21.65 -6.88 -55.18
N GLU A 416 22.90 -7.14 -55.58
CA GLU A 416 24.03 -6.18 -55.74
C GLU A 416 24.41 -5.24 -54.58
N THR A 417 25.50 -5.61 -53.92
CA THR A 417 26.47 -4.71 -53.29
C THR A 417 27.32 -4.09 -54.40
N ASP A 418 27.45 -2.76 -54.45
CA ASP A 418 28.53 -2.13 -55.20
C ASP A 418 29.28 -1.15 -54.29
N SER A 419 30.56 -1.45 -54.17
CA SER A 419 31.56 -0.69 -53.44
C SER A 419 32.44 -0.05 -54.50
N GLU A 420 32.51 1.27 -54.54
CA GLU A 420 33.57 1.95 -55.29
C GLU A 420 34.34 2.88 -54.33
N GLU A 421 35.60 2.48 -54.10
CA GLU A 421 36.68 3.28 -53.53
C GLU A 421 37.25 4.28 -54.56
N GLN A 422 38.08 5.19 -54.04
CA GLN A 422 39.10 6.05 -54.68
C GLN A 422 38.63 7.46 -55.10
N ASP A 423 39.38 8.54 -54.88
CA ASP A 423 40.81 8.64 -54.56
C ASP A 423 41.15 10.01 -53.94
N ASP A 424 42.31 10.00 -53.30
CA ASP A 424 43.11 11.09 -52.73
C ASP A 424 43.40 12.25 -53.71
N SER A 425 43.29 13.49 -53.22
CA SER A 425 44.08 14.61 -53.75
C SER A 425 44.36 15.66 -52.67
N GLY A 426 45.56 15.62 -52.09
CA GLY A 426 46.06 16.64 -51.16
C GLY A 426 46.54 17.94 -51.81
N THR A 427 46.23 19.07 -51.15
CA THR A 427 46.93 20.39 -51.02
C THR A 427 45.92 21.31 -50.31
N ASP A 428 46.21 22.16 -49.33
CA ASP A 428 47.40 22.76 -48.73
C ASP A 428 47.10 23.04 -47.24
N HIS A 429 48.14 23.19 -46.42
CA HIS A 429 48.04 23.79 -45.09
C HIS A 429 47.58 25.25 -45.21
N ASP A 430 46.46 25.60 -44.58
CA ASP A 430 46.23 26.90 -43.96
C ASP A 430 45.46 26.66 -42.65
N ASP A 431 46.02 27.17 -41.55
CA ASP A 431 45.37 27.23 -40.24
C ASP A 431 44.15 28.15 -40.34
N GLU A 432 42.91 27.68 -40.12
CA GLU A 432 41.74 28.54 -39.86
C GLU A 432 40.54 27.69 -39.37
N ASP A 433 40.20 27.91 -38.09
CA ASP A 433 38.94 27.64 -37.35
C ASP A 433 38.37 26.21 -37.23
N ASP A 434 38.55 25.60 -36.04
CA ASP A 434 37.82 24.41 -35.55
C ASP A 434 36.33 24.76 -35.39
N ASP A 435 35.55 24.57 -36.45
CA ASP A 435 34.10 24.85 -36.45
C ASP A 435 33.32 23.73 -35.75
N VAL A 436 32.58 24.08 -34.69
CA VAL A 436 31.84 23.15 -33.82
C VAL A 436 30.47 22.82 -34.46
N THR A 437 30.24 21.56 -34.85
CA THR A 437 28.95 21.12 -35.42
C THR A 437 27.88 20.86 -34.36
N VAL A 438 26.80 21.64 -34.38
CA VAL A 438 25.61 21.50 -33.52
C VAL A 438 24.64 20.44 -34.08
N ILE A 439 24.06 19.59 -33.23
CA ILE A 439 23.13 18.51 -33.61
C ILE A 439 21.70 18.81 -33.12
N ASP A 440 20.74 18.89 -34.04
CA ASP A 440 19.31 19.07 -33.72
C ASP A 440 18.67 17.78 -33.18
N GLN A 441 17.91 17.89 -32.08
CA GLN A 441 17.21 16.76 -31.44
C GLN A 441 15.69 16.87 -31.58
N PRO A 442 14.98 15.76 -31.90
CA PRO A 442 13.53 15.72 -32.09
C PRO A 442 12.72 16.00 -30.81
N GLU A 443 11.44 16.38 -30.99
CA GLU A 443 10.49 16.66 -29.90
C GLU A 443 9.98 15.38 -29.22
N LEU A 444 9.70 15.48 -27.91
CA LEU A 444 9.23 14.38 -27.05
C LEU A 444 7.70 14.40 -26.88
N SER A 445 7.09 13.23 -26.88
CA SER A 445 5.68 13.00 -26.53
C SER A 445 5.41 13.16 -25.02
N GLU A 446 4.14 13.11 -24.61
CA GLU A 446 3.71 13.33 -23.21
C GLU A 446 4.26 12.25 -22.24
N GLU A 447 4.22 10.98 -22.64
CA GLU A 447 4.77 9.87 -21.84
C GLU A 447 6.29 10.00 -21.67
N GLU A 448 6.99 10.43 -22.71
CA GLU A 448 8.44 10.62 -22.71
C GLU A 448 8.88 11.79 -21.80
N ARG A 449 8.03 12.83 -21.69
CA ARG A 449 8.24 13.95 -20.78
C ARG A 449 8.00 13.57 -19.32
N GLU A 450 7.02 12.71 -19.04
CA GLU A 450 6.85 12.16 -17.68
C GLU A 450 8.09 11.37 -17.24
N PHE A 451 8.68 10.56 -18.13
CA PHE A 451 9.91 9.82 -17.83
C PHE A 451 11.10 10.74 -17.59
N GLU A 452 11.24 11.80 -18.41
CA GLU A 452 12.29 12.81 -18.23
C GLU A 452 12.14 13.54 -16.88
N ARG A 453 10.90 13.87 -16.47
CA ARG A 453 10.61 14.49 -15.17
C ARG A 453 11.01 13.58 -14.00
N LYS A 454 10.59 12.30 -14.01
CA LYS A 454 10.92 11.33 -12.95
C LYS A 454 12.42 11.11 -12.83
N TYR A 455 13.12 11.06 -13.96
CA TYR A 455 14.58 10.94 -13.99
C TYR A 455 15.27 12.18 -13.43
N GLN A 456 14.75 13.36 -13.74
CA GLN A 456 15.27 14.62 -13.22
C GLN A 456 15.08 14.74 -11.70
N GLU A 457 13.89 14.42 -11.20
CA GLU A 457 13.62 14.41 -9.75
C GLU A 457 14.59 13.48 -9.00
N PHE A 458 14.93 12.33 -9.60
CA PHE A 458 15.95 11.43 -9.05
C PHE A 458 17.35 12.08 -9.01
N GLN A 459 17.77 12.75 -10.09
CA GLN A 459 19.08 13.42 -10.12
C GLN A 459 19.18 14.55 -9.10
N ASP A 460 18.10 15.30 -8.90
CA ASP A 460 18.03 16.35 -7.88
C ASP A 460 18.07 15.77 -6.46
N TRP A 461 17.33 14.68 -6.21
CA TRP A 461 17.34 13.98 -4.91
C TRP A 461 18.73 13.43 -4.56
N VAL A 462 19.39 12.75 -5.50
CA VAL A 462 20.75 12.22 -5.30
C VAL A 462 21.73 13.29 -4.84
N LYS A 463 21.56 14.53 -5.34
CA LYS A 463 22.50 15.62 -5.11
C LYS A 463 22.14 16.49 -3.90
N ASN A 464 20.86 16.79 -3.72
CA ASN A 464 20.38 17.75 -2.72
C ASN A 464 19.75 17.08 -1.49
N GLY A 465 19.23 15.85 -1.62
CA GLY A 465 18.84 14.97 -0.51
C GLY A 465 17.57 15.32 0.26
N GLU A 466 16.75 16.28 -0.20
CA GLU A 466 15.63 16.82 0.60
C GLU A 466 14.23 16.34 0.14
N GLU A 467 13.91 16.32 -1.16
CA GLU A 467 12.60 15.89 -1.67
C GLU A 467 12.76 15.00 -2.91
N TYR A 468 11.95 13.94 -3.01
CA TYR A 468 11.88 13.07 -4.19
C TYR A 468 10.43 12.67 -4.50
N PRO A 469 9.67 13.51 -5.23
CA PRO A 469 8.25 13.29 -5.48
C PRO A 469 7.93 11.95 -6.16
N SER A 470 8.82 11.49 -7.05
CA SER A 470 8.71 10.18 -7.73
C SER A 470 9.42 9.04 -7.01
N SER A 471 9.51 9.10 -5.67
CA SER A 471 10.18 8.09 -4.84
C SER A 471 9.66 6.66 -5.03
N ASP A 472 8.37 6.50 -5.37
CA ASP A 472 7.75 5.20 -5.68
C ASP A 472 8.43 4.48 -6.87
N THR A 473 8.94 5.24 -7.85
CA THR A 473 9.59 4.65 -9.04
C THR A 473 10.90 3.96 -8.65
N LEU A 474 11.72 4.60 -7.81
CA LEU A 474 12.95 3.99 -7.30
C LEU A 474 12.65 2.85 -6.31
N TYR A 475 11.60 3.01 -5.50
CA TYR A 475 11.13 1.99 -4.56
C TYR A 475 10.80 0.68 -5.26
N ASP A 476 10.01 0.71 -6.33
CA ASP A 476 9.61 -0.49 -7.07
C ASP A 476 10.82 -1.24 -7.65
N GLY A 477 11.79 -0.51 -8.21
CA GLY A 477 13.03 -1.09 -8.70
C GLY A 477 13.93 -1.67 -7.61
N ALA A 478 13.97 -1.04 -6.43
CA ALA A 478 14.71 -1.54 -5.29
C ALA A 478 14.09 -2.81 -4.70
N VAL A 479 12.75 -2.87 -4.60
CA VAL A 479 12.01 -4.07 -4.18
C VAL A 479 12.29 -5.22 -5.15
N GLU A 480 12.14 -5.00 -6.46
CA GLU A 480 12.46 -6.02 -7.47
C GLU A 480 13.92 -6.49 -7.35
N ALA A 481 14.88 -5.57 -7.19
CA ALA A 481 16.28 -5.94 -7.06
C ALA A 481 16.54 -6.85 -5.84
N LEU A 482 15.82 -6.66 -4.74
CA LEU A 482 15.92 -7.50 -3.54
C LEU A 482 15.25 -8.87 -3.73
N GLU A 483 14.07 -8.91 -4.35
CA GLU A 483 13.27 -10.13 -4.54
C GLU A 483 13.74 -11.01 -5.71
N ARG A 484 14.52 -10.45 -6.64
CA ARG A 484 15.05 -11.16 -7.80
C ARG A 484 15.84 -12.42 -7.44
N TRP A 485 16.65 -12.35 -6.39
CA TRP A 485 17.51 -13.47 -5.97
C TRP A 485 17.08 -14.08 -4.63
N HIS A 486 16.45 -13.29 -3.76
CA HIS A 486 16.16 -13.66 -2.38
C HIS A 486 14.67 -13.61 -2.06
N ASP A 487 14.30 -14.18 -0.93
CA ASP A 487 13.04 -13.89 -0.25
C ASP A 487 13.42 -13.08 1.00
N PRO A 488 13.41 -11.73 0.94
CA PRO A 488 14.00 -10.88 1.98
C PRO A 488 13.24 -10.95 3.30
N THR A 489 11.91 -11.01 3.24
CA THR A 489 11.03 -11.02 4.43
C THR A 489 10.98 -12.38 5.11
N ARG A 490 11.62 -13.41 4.56
CA ARG A 490 11.62 -14.79 5.07
C ARG A 490 12.82 -15.10 5.98
N LEU A 491 12.54 -15.39 7.25
CA LEU A 491 13.47 -15.93 8.23
C LEU A 491 13.27 -17.44 8.39
N SER A 492 14.26 -18.22 7.95
CA SER A 492 14.27 -19.69 7.93
C SER A 492 15.71 -20.20 7.89
N ASN A 493 15.95 -21.47 7.56
CA ASN A 493 17.30 -21.96 7.31
C ASN A 493 17.95 -21.21 6.12
N PRO A 494 19.08 -20.49 6.33
CA PRO A 494 19.70 -19.69 5.28
C PRO A 494 20.31 -20.53 4.16
N ASN A 495 20.57 -21.82 4.43
CA ASN A 495 21.12 -22.76 3.46
C ASN A 495 20.01 -23.60 2.77
N ALA A 496 18.74 -23.41 3.15
CA ALA A 496 17.64 -24.14 2.53
C ALA A 496 17.35 -23.63 1.11
N SER A 497 17.16 -24.59 0.20
CA SER A 497 16.79 -24.30 -1.19
C SER A 497 15.28 -24.28 -1.42
N THR A 498 14.49 -24.77 -0.45
CA THR A 498 13.03 -24.84 -0.52
C THR A 498 12.40 -23.52 -0.12
N ARG A 499 11.83 -22.81 -1.10
CA ARG A 499 11.05 -21.58 -0.90
C ARG A 499 9.63 -21.81 -0.36
N SER A 500 9.14 -23.06 -0.40
CA SER A 500 7.78 -23.42 0.02
C SER A 500 7.67 -23.93 1.46
N ALA A 501 8.80 -24.14 2.15
CA ALA A 501 8.78 -24.56 3.55
C ALA A 501 8.42 -23.36 4.43
N SER A 502 7.52 -23.58 5.39
CA SER A 502 7.04 -22.56 6.30
C SER A 502 8.18 -21.87 7.06
N ALA A 503 8.00 -20.59 7.33
CA ALA A 503 9.03 -19.73 7.87
C ALA A 503 8.40 -18.59 8.68
N ILE A 504 9.24 -17.83 9.38
CA ILE A 504 8.83 -16.57 9.99
C ILE A 504 8.95 -15.48 8.94
N TYR A 505 7.85 -14.82 8.62
CA TYR A 505 7.76 -13.73 7.67
C TYR A 505 7.60 -12.38 8.37
N TYR A 506 8.29 -11.35 7.88
CA TYR A 506 7.96 -9.96 8.17
C TYR A 506 6.82 -9.50 7.24
N ALA A 507 5.58 -9.57 7.73
CA ALA A 507 4.36 -9.36 6.96
C ALA A 507 3.69 -7.99 7.21
N ARG A 508 4.51 -6.91 7.24
CA ARG A 508 4.02 -5.53 7.37
C ARG A 508 3.93 -4.89 5.99
N GLY A 509 2.70 -4.70 5.50
CA GLY A 509 2.47 -4.22 4.14
C GLY A 509 2.58 -5.35 3.12
N ASP A 510 2.58 -5.01 1.83
CA ASP A 510 2.58 -5.98 0.74
C ASP A 510 3.98 -6.34 0.22
N ASN A 511 4.99 -5.49 0.47
CA ASN A 511 6.35 -5.60 -0.07
C ASN A 511 7.42 -5.44 1.02
N VAL A 512 8.69 -5.74 0.68
CA VAL A 512 9.86 -5.49 1.54
C VAL A 512 9.90 -4.01 1.97
N PRO A 513 10.11 -3.70 3.27
CA PRO A 513 10.19 -2.32 3.74
C PRO A 513 11.49 -1.67 3.25
N VAL A 514 11.40 -0.93 2.15
CA VAL A 514 12.44 -0.03 1.64
C VAL A 514 12.08 1.40 2.02
N SER A 515 13.05 2.16 2.50
CA SER A 515 12.90 3.59 2.81
C SER A 515 13.85 4.41 1.94
N ILE A 516 13.43 5.62 1.58
CA ILE A 516 14.23 6.57 0.80
C ILE A 516 14.49 7.78 1.68
N GLN A 517 15.76 8.09 1.91
CA GLN A 517 16.18 9.17 2.80
C GLN A 517 15.61 10.53 2.32
N GLY A 518 15.01 11.30 3.25
CA GLY A 518 14.43 12.64 2.98
C GLY A 518 12.89 12.62 2.87
N ASP A 519 12.35 11.77 2.01
CA ASP A 519 10.91 11.76 1.67
C ASP A 519 10.16 10.56 2.30
N GLN A 520 10.53 9.34 1.94
CA GLN A 520 9.92 8.10 2.48
C GLN A 520 10.72 7.50 3.65
N GLN A 521 11.06 8.30 4.67
CA GLN A 521 11.56 7.74 5.93
C GLN A 521 10.41 7.05 6.67
N ARG A 522 10.21 5.76 6.38
CA ARG A 522 9.20 4.93 7.03
C ARG A 522 9.58 4.70 8.49
N GLN A 523 8.61 4.83 9.40
CA GLN A 523 8.74 4.47 10.82
C GLN A 523 8.60 2.95 11.03
N SER A 524 9.23 2.15 10.18
CA SER A 524 9.38 0.71 10.43
C SER A 524 10.57 0.50 11.36
N ASN A 525 10.46 -0.44 12.30
CA ASN A 525 11.58 -0.76 13.20
C ASN A 525 12.77 -1.37 12.44
N ILE A 526 12.50 -1.97 11.28
CA ILE A 526 13.50 -2.53 10.36
C ILE A 526 13.15 -2.09 8.94
N ASP A 527 14.08 -1.42 8.27
CA ASP A 527 13.97 -0.96 6.88
C ASP A 527 15.32 -1.00 6.15
N ILE A 528 15.25 -1.15 4.83
CA ILE A 528 16.43 -1.00 3.96
C ILE A 528 16.43 0.44 3.45
N GLU A 529 17.29 1.28 4.03
CA GLU A 529 17.39 2.71 3.67
C GLU A 529 18.29 2.93 2.44
N LEU A 530 17.70 3.52 1.40
CA LEU A 530 18.41 4.08 0.25
C LEU A 530 18.89 5.50 0.61
N LYS A 531 20.20 5.62 0.77
CA LYS A 531 20.86 6.89 1.11
C LYS A 531 21.09 7.74 -0.14
N TRP A 532 20.84 9.04 -0.02
CA TRP A 532 21.21 10.00 -1.06
C TRP A 532 22.75 10.08 -1.18
N GLY A 533 23.23 10.59 -2.31
CA GLY A 533 24.66 10.76 -2.59
C GLY A 533 25.07 10.22 -3.96
N THR A 534 25.99 10.96 -4.60
CA THR A 534 26.47 10.67 -5.96
C THR A 534 27.19 9.33 -6.08
N ASP A 535 27.72 8.79 -4.99
CA ASP A 535 28.43 7.50 -4.98
C ASP A 535 27.51 6.29 -5.25
N ASN A 536 26.21 6.42 -4.95
CA ASN A 536 25.23 5.35 -5.11
C ASN A 536 24.53 5.35 -6.48
N VAL A 537 24.77 6.39 -7.29
CA VAL A 537 24.07 6.65 -8.55
C VAL A 537 24.15 5.49 -9.54
N ASP A 538 25.33 4.91 -9.69
CA ASP A 538 25.53 3.75 -10.57
C ASP A 538 24.73 2.51 -10.15
N LEU A 539 24.46 2.37 -8.85
CA LEU A 539 23.67 1.26 -8.31
C LEU A 539 22.16 1.52 -8.47
N TYR A 540 21.74 2.77 -8.26
CA TYR A 540 20.32 3.15 -8.28
C TYR A 540 19.77 3.37 -9.69
N TYR A 541 20.61 3.75 -10.67
CA TYR A 541 20.14 3.93 -12.05
C TYR A 541 19.44 2.69 -12.63
N PRO A 542 19.98 1.46 -12.51
CA PRO A 542 19.25 0.27 -12.95
C PRO A 542 17.93 0.02 -12.21
N MET A 543 17.83 0.43 -10.93
CA MET A 543 16.58 0.32 -10.16
C MET A 543 15.55 1.34 -10.66
N LEU A 544 15.98 2.58 -10.92
CA LEU A 544 15.15 3.61 -11.52
C LEU A 544 14.66 3.19 -12.91
N ASP A 545 15.55 2.67 -13.76
CA ASP A 545 15.20 2.15 -15.09
C ASP A 545 14.13 1.05 -14.98
N TYR A 546 14.24 0.15 -14.01
CA TYR A 546 13.19 -0.85 -13.76
C TYR A 546 11.85 -0.20 -13.37
N GLY A 547 11.84 0.80 -12.49
CA GLY A 547 10.61 1.50 -12.11
C GLY A 547 9.95 2.24 -13.28
N LEU A 548 10.74 2.73 -14.23
CA LEU A 548 10.25 3.45 -15.42
C LEU A 548 9.78 2.52 -16.53
N PHE A 549 10.53 1.45 -16.82
CA PHE A 549 10.31 0.58 -17.98
C PHE A 549 9.77 -0.81 -17.63
N GLY A 550 9.69 -1.15 -16.34
CA GLY A 550 9.24 -2.46 -15.85
C GLY A 550 10.24 -3.61 -16.08
N MET A 551 11.49 -3.32 -16.48
CA MET A 551 12.52 -4.32 -16.69
C MET A 551 13.94 -3.79 -16.55
N PHE A 552 14.88 -4.66 -16.16
CA PHE A 552 16.31 -4.34 -16.16
C PHE A 552 16.88 -4.49 -17.57
N ASP A 553 17.55 -3.46 -18.08
CA ASP A 553 18.28 -3.53 -19.34
C ASP A 553 19.52 -4.44 -19.18
N ALA A 554 19.52 -5.58 -19.87
CA ALA A 554 20.61 -6.55 -19.78
C ALA A 554 21.95 -6.04 -20.32
N ARG A 555 21.96 -4.98 -21.14
CA ARG A 555 23.19 -4.41 -21.74
C ARG A 555 23.90 -3.46 -20.79
N ASP A 556 23.13 -2.69 -20.04
CA ASP A 556 23.65 -1.61 -19.20
C ASP A 556 23.64 -1.96 -17.69
N THR A 557 22.86 -2.96 -17.28
CA THR A 557 22.74 -3.35 -15.88
C THR A 557 23.90 -4.22 -15.43
N ASN A 558 24.66 -3.72 -14.44
CA ASN A 558 25.64 -4.54 -13.73
C ASN A 558 24.95 -5.42 -12.67
N PHE A 559 24.49 -6.61 -13.08
CA PHE A 559 23.80 -7.55 -12.19
C PHE A 559 24.67 -8.04 -11.03
N ASP A 560 26.00 -8.10 -11.18
CA ASP A 560 26.89 -8.50 -10.08
C ASP A 560 26.89 -7.45 -8.96
N ARG A 561 26.88 -6.16 -9.31
CA ARG A 561 26.80 -5.06 -8.33
C ARG A 561 25.43 -5.01 -7.65
N LEU A 562 24.33 -5.17 -8.40
CA LEU A 562 22.98 -5.26 -7.84
C LEU A 562 22.84 -6.45 -6.89
N ARG A 563 23.35 -7.61 -7.29
CA ARG A 563 23.33 -8.82 -6.47
C ARG A 563 24.16 -8.65 -5.20
N ALA A 564 25.36 -8.10 -5.28
CA ALA A 564 26.19 -7.85 -4.10
C ALA A 564 25.53 -6.89 -3.10
N TRP A 565 24.84 -5.87 -3.61
CA TRP A 565 24.02 -4.97 -2.79
C TRP A 565 22.85 -5.72 -2.15
N ALA A 566 22.09 -6.51 -2.92
CA ALA A 566 20.97 -7.29 -2.40
C ALA A 566 21.43 -8.32 -1.35
N ASP A 567 22.51 -9.06 -1.61
CA ASP A 567 23.11 -10.01 -0.67
C ASP A 567 23.44 -9.35 0.68
N THR A 568 24.02 -8.16 0.65
CA THR A 568 24.41 -7.41 1.86
C THR A 568 23.19 -6.93 2.64
N ASN A 569 22.24 -6.28 1.97
CA ASN A 569 21.06 -5.69 2.62
C ASN A 569 20.10 -6.77 3.12
N VAL A 570 19.86 -7.84 2.33
CA VAL A 570 19.02 -8.96 2.76
C VAL A 570 19.65 -9.69 3.95
N ALA A 571 20.97 -9.90 3.95
CA ALA A 571 21.64 -10.52 5.10
C ALA A 571 21.53 -9.66 6.36
N GLN A 572 21.69 -8.34 6.24
CA GLN A 572 21.49 -7.41 7.34
C GLN A 572 20.05 -7.43 7.84
N PHE A 573 19.07 -7.32 6.94
CA PHE A 573 17.64 -7.34 7.25
C PHE A 573 17.25 -8.61 8.01
N LYS A 574 17.69 -9.79 7.53
CA LYS A 574 17.41 -11.07 8.22
C LYS A 574 18.08 -11.18 9.59
N ARG A 575 19.26 -10.58 9.75
CA ARG A 575 19.94 -10.52 11.05
C ARG A 575 19.15 -9.65 12.04
N GLU A 576 18.65 -8.50 11.60
CA GLU A 576 17.82 -7.61 12.42
C GLU A 576 16.48 -8.26 12.76
N MET A 577 15.82 -8.92 11.80
CA MET A 577 14.63 -9.73 12.07
C MET A 577 14.88 -10.80 13.13
N ARG A 578 15.98 -11.56 13.00
CA ARG A 578 16.35 -12.57 13.99
C ARG A 578 16.57 -11.93 15.35
N GLN A 579 17.27 -10.80 15.43
CA GLN A 579 17.52 -10.10 16.69
C GLN A 579 16.24 -9.60 17.36
N GLU A 580 15.27 -9.09 16.60
CA GLU A 580 13.97 -8.70 17.17
C GLU A 580 13.17 -9.92 17.66
N VAL A 581 13.13 -11.00 16.88
CA VAL A 581 12.42 -12.23 17.26
C VAL A 581 13.09 -12.93 18.45
N GLU A 582 14.42 -12.99 18.50
CA GLU A 582 15.15 -13.57 19.63
C GLU A 582 15.20 -12.61 20.83
N GLY A 583 14.96 -11.32 20.65
CA GLY A 583 14.92 -10.32 21.73
C GLY A 583 13.78 -10.53 22.73
N CYS A 584 12.74 -11.28 22.36
CA CYS A 584 11.67 -11.70 23.28
C CYS A 584 11.95 -13.05 23.99
N LEU A 585 13.03 -13.73 23.61
CA LEU A 585 13.47 -14.98 24.22
C LEU A 585 14.54 -14.70 25.29
N PRO A 586 14.58 -15.44 26.42
CA PRO A 586 15.68 -15.36 27.38
C PRO A 586 17.03 -15.80 26.78
N GLU A 587 18.14 -15.40 27.40
CA GLU A 587 19.51 -15.66 26.90
C GLU A 587 19.83 -17.16 26.65
N GLY A 588 19.15 -18.08 27.37
CA GLY A 588 19.30 -19.52 27.17
C GLY A 588 18.61 -20.07 25.91
N LEU A 589 17.63 -19.33 25.37
CA LEU A 589 16.80 -19.75 24.25
C LEU A 589 17.12 -19.03 22.95
N THR A 590 17.09 -19.80 21.87
CA THR A 590 17.15 -19.35 20.47
C THR A 590 15.91 -19.86 19.77
N ILE A 591 15.60 -19.36 18.56
CA ILE A 591 14.43 -19.85 17.79
C ILE A 591 14.49 -21.37 17.65
N GLU A 592 15.66 -21.93 17.35
CA GLU A 592 15.89 -23.36 17.18
C GLU A 592 15.61 -24.15 18.47
N LYS A 593 16.12 -23.69 19.61
CA LYS A 593 15.88 -24.35 20.91
C LYS A 593 14.42 -24.28 21.32
N THR A 594 13.78 -23.12 21.13
CA THR A 594 12.36 -22.93 21.42
C THR A 594 11.48 -23.86 20.59
N LEU A 595 11.80 -24.06 19.30
CA LEU A 595 11.10 -25.02 18.44
C LEU A 595 11.29 -26.47 18.88
N VAL A 596 12.53 -26.88 19.20
CA VAL A 596 12.81 -28.24 19.72
C VAL A 596 12.08 -28.48 21.04
N LEU A 597 12.06 -27.50 21.93
CA LEU A 597 11.37 -27.58 23.22
C LEU A 597 9.84 -27.67 23.04
N ALA A 598 9.26 -26.79 22.21
CA ALA A 598 7.83 -26.78 21.93
C ALA A 598 7.36 -28.10 21.30
N GLN A 599 8.15 -28.65 20.39
CA GLN A 599 7.90 -29.97 19.82
C GLN A 599 7.99 -31.07 20.86
N PHE A 600 9.00 -31.02 21.73
CA PHE A 600 9.11 -31.99 22.80
C PHE A 600 7.92 -31.91 23.77
N PHE A 601 7.39 -30.71 24.07
CA PHE A 601 6.15 -30.55 24.83
C PHE A 601 4.96 -31.24 24.16
N LEU A 602 4.80 -31.07 22.84
CA LEU A 602 3.73 -31.75 22.09
C LEU A 602 3.87 -33.28 22.14
N VAL A 603 5.09 -33.80 21.96
CA VAL A 603 5.37 -35.24 22.02
C VAL A 603 5.19 -35.80 23.44
N ASN A 604 5.63 -35.07 24.47
CA ASN A 604 5.41 -35.43 25.86
C ASN A 604 3.91 -35.45 26.18
N ALA A 605 3.15 -34.46 25.71
CA ALA A 605 1.72 -34.40 25.93
C ALA A 605 0.92 -35.45 25.14
N ALA A 606 1.42 -35.89 23.98
CA ALA A 606 0.78 -36.92 23.18
C ALA A 606 1.07 -38.35 23.68
N GLN A 607 2.31 -38.61 24.12
CA GLN A 607 2.82 -39.97 24.33
C GLN A 607 3.44 -40.21 25.72
N GLY A 608 3.71 -39.15 26.48
CA GLY A 608 4.42 -39.22 27.77
C GLY A 608 5.89 -39.57 27.62
N LYS A 609 6.57 -39.06 26.59
CA LYS A 609 8.02 -39.25 26.42
C LYS A 609 8.80 -38.38 27.40
N GLU A 610 9.83 -38.97 28.02
CA GLU A 610 10.81 -38.25 28.84
C GLU A 610 12.11 -38.07 28.04
N VAL A 611 12.93 -37.10 28.44
CA VAL A 611 14.28 -36.95 27.89
C VAL A 611 15.15 -38.05 28.51
N GLU A 612 15.55 -39.04 27.69
CA GLU A 612 16.43 -40.13 28.11
C GLU A 612 17.83 -39.93 27.53
N GLY A 613 18.82 -39.59 28.37
CA GLY A 613 20.22 -39.45 27.98
C GLY A 613 20.64 -38.01 27.63
N ASP A 614 21.75 -37.88 26.90
CA ASP A 614 22.39 -36.58 26.63
C ASP A 614 21.85 -35.87 25.37
N GLU A 615 20.85 -36.45 24.68
CA GLU A 615 20.31 -35.90 23.44
C GLU A 615 18.85 -36.37 23.19
N ILE A 616 17.94 -35.44 22.87
CA ILE A 616 16.60 -35.78 22.38
C ILE A 616 16.75 -36.49 21.03
N PRO A 617 16.09 -37.62 20.71
CA PRO A 617 16.20 -38.27 19.38
C PRO A 617 15.73 -37.40 18.21
N ALA A 618 16.35 -37.54 17.04
CA ALA A 618 16.01 -36.77 15.83
C ALA A 618 14.56 -36.99 15.41
N GLU A 619 14.11 -38.23 15.54
CA GLU A 619 12.82 -38.70 15.09
C GLU A 619 11.68 -38.01 15.85
N LEU A 620 11.89 -37.66 17.13
CA LEU A 620 10.88 -36.96 17.93
C LEU A 620 10.68 -35.51 17.48
N VAL A 621 11.72 -34.89 16.92
CA VAL A 621 11.65 -33.48 16.48
C VAL A 621 10.79 -33.34 15.22
N PHE A 622 10.73 -34.37 14.37
CA PHE A 622 9.91 -34.38 13.15
C PHE A 622 8.63 -35.21 13.30
N GLU A 623 8.26 -35.58 14.53
CA GLU A 623 7.08 -36.40 14.77
C GLU A 623 5.80 -35.56 14.71
N GLU A 624 4.85 -35.94 13.85
CA GLU A 624 3.55 -35.27 13.83
C GLU A 624 2.83 -35.50 15.16
N TYR A 625 2.19 -34.44 15.67
CA TYR A 625 1.40 -34.53 16.89
C TYR A 625 0.18 -35.45 16.68
N ASP A 626 0.20 -36.63 17.31
CA ASP A 626 -0.92 -37.56 17.33
C ASP A 626 -1.32 -37.96 18.77
N ALA A 627 -2.44 -37.41 19.20
CA ALA A 627 -3.04 -37.70 20.49
C ALA A 627 -3.79 -39.04 20.55
N ASN A 628 -3.97 -39.74 19.42
CA ASN A 628 -4.74 -40.99 19.35
C ASN A 628 -3.93 -42.20 19.79
N GLN A 629 -3.65 -42.30 21.09
CA GLN A 629 -2.95 -43.45 21.64
C GLN A 629 -3.91 -44.64 21.82
N PRO A 630 -3.42 -45.90 21.71
CA PRO A 630 -4.23 -47.10 21.92
C PRO A 630 -4.90 -47.18 23.30
N TYR A 631 -4.40 -46.43 24.26
CA TYR A 631 -4.84 -46.39 25.65
C TYR A 631 -5.62 -45.10 26.00
N GLY A 632 -6.06 -44.32 25.00
CA GLY A 632 -6.79 -43.07 25.20
C GLY A 632 -5.88 -41.84 25.32
N ASN A 633 -6.46 -40.69 25.69
CA ASN A 633 -5.71 -39.45 25.92
C ASN A 633 -5.80 -39.05 27.41
N PRO A 634 -4.78 -39.40 28.22
CA PRO A 634 -4.80 -39.19 29.67
C PRO A 634 -4.95 -37.73 30.07
N ILE A 635 -4.35 -36.80 29.31
CA ILE A 635 -4.44 -35.37 29.58
C ILE A 635 -5.88 -34.88 29.42
N ILE A 636 -6.55 -35.28 28.34
CA ILE A 636 -7.92 -34.87 28.07
C ILE A 636 -8.94 -35.59 28.97
N GLU A 637 -8.66 -36.82 29.36
CA GLU A 637 -9.55 -37.66 30.15
C GLU A 637 -9.51 -37.33 31.64
N GLU A 638 -8.33 -37.01 32.18
CA GLU A 638 -8.12 -36.83 33.62
C GLU A 638 -7.97 -35.36 34.04
N LEU A 639 -7.52 -34.47 33.14
CA LEU A 639 -7.38 -33.04 33.44
C LEU A 639 -8.55 -32.24 32.84
N ASP A 640 -9.11 -31.32 33.64
CA ASP A 640 -10.21 -30.48 33.19
C ASP A 640 -9.75 -29.55 32.05
N ARG A 641 -10.44 -29.61 30.91
CA ARG A 641 -10.17 -28.73 29.75
C ARG A 641 -10.31 -27.25 30.08
N THR A 642 -11.07 -26.91 31.12
CA THR A 642 -11.28 -25.53 31.56
C THR A 642 -10.26 -25.07 32.60
N SER A 643 -9.43 -25.98 33.13
CA SER A 643 -8.29 -25.64 33.99
C SER A 643 -7.26 -24.81 33.24
N ALA A 644 -6.37 -24.13 33.98
CA ALA A 644 -5.31 -23.33 33.39
C ALA A 644 -4.39 -24.18 32.49
N PHE A 645 -3.96 -25.35 32.97
CA PHE A 645 -3.19 -26.31 32.17
C PHE A 645 -3.97 -26.80 30.95
N GLY A 646 -5.26 -27.14 31.10
CA GLY A 646 -6.10 -27.57 29.98
C GLY A 646 -6.23 -26.52 28.88
N GLN A 647 -6.32 -25.24 29.25
CA GLN A 647 -6.32 -24.13 28.29
C GLN A 647 -4.96 -23.96 27.61
N ALA A 648 -3.86 -23.98 28.37
CA ALA A 648 -2.50 -23.88 27.84
C ALA A 648 -2.19 -25.03 26.86
N PHE A 649 -2.58 -26.26 27.20
CA PHE A 649 -2.48 -27.44 26.33
C PHE A 649 -3.28 -27.28 25.03
N ASN A 650 -4.54 -26.83 25.11
CA ASN A 650 -5.36 -26.61 23.91
C ASN A 650 -4.78 -25.51 23.02
N ASN A 651 -4.22 -24.44 23.60
CA ASN A 651 -3.60 -23.36 22.85
C ASN A 651 -2.33 -23.85 22.13
N LEU A 652 -1.43 -24.56 22.83
CA LEU A 652 -0.21 -25.11 22.23
C LEU A 652 -0.52 -26.12 21.11
N THR A 653 -1.49 -27.02 21.34
CA THR A 653 -1.88 -28.03 20.34
C THR A 653 -2.56 -27.44 19.11
N THR A 654 -3.24 -26.29 19.25
CA THR A 654 -3.77 -25.53 18.09
C THR A 654 -2.66 -25.05 17.16
N HIS A 655 -1.46 -24.82 17.70
CA HIS A 655 -0.26 -24.44 16.95
C HIS A 655 0.65 -25.61 16.56
N SER A 656 0.20 -26.87 16.73
CA SER A 656 1.02 -28.05 16.42
C SER A 656 1.48 -28.10 14.97
N SER A 657 0.63 -27.71 14.01
CA SER A 657 1.02 -27.59 12.61
C SER A 657 2.07 -26.51 12.40
N ASP A 658 1.90 -25.33 13.00
CA ASP A 658 2.83 -24.20 12.88
C ASP A 658 4.23 -24.55 13.43
N ILE A 659 4.29 -25.30 14.54
CA ILE A 659 5.54 -25.78 15.14
C ILE A 659 6.24 -26.77 14.20
N ASN A 660 5.52 -27.77 13.69
CA ASN A 660 6.07 -28.75 12.75
C ASN A 660 6.58 -28.08 11.46
N ASP A 661 5.78 -27.18 10.92
CA ASP A 661 6.09 -26.36 9.74
C ASP A 661 7.37 -25.52 9.92
N LEU A 662 7.53 -24.90 11.10
CA LEU A 662 8.74 -24.14 11.43
C LEU A 662 9.96 -25.04 11.64
N ILE A 663 9.78 -26.23 12.22
CA ILE A 663 10.85 -27.23 12.35
C ILE A 663 11.37 -27.64 10.98
N GLU A 664 10.46 -27.92 10.05
CA GLU A 664 10.83 -28.19 8.66
C GLU A 664 11.58 -26.98 8.05
N GLY A 665 11.07 -25.77 8.24
CA GLY A 665 11.69 -24.54 7.73
C GLY A 665 13.08 -24.23 8.26
N PHE A 666 13.37 -24.56 9.53
CA PHE A 666 14.64 -24.23 10.19
C PHE A 666 15.66 -25.37 10.14
N PHE A 667 15.23 -26.63 10.10
CA PHE A 667 16.12 -27.79 10.18
C PHE A 667 16.23 -28.60 8.90
N LEU A 668 15.49 -28.28 7.83
CA LEU A 668 15.64 -28.96 6.53
C LEU A 668 16.30 -28.06 5.48
N PHE A 669 17.22 -28.63 4.70
CA PHE A 669 17.72 -28.02 3.46
C PHE A 669 16.77 -28.23 2.28
N LYS A 670 16.07 -29.38 2.29
CA LYS A 670 15.06 -29.87 1.35
C LYS A 670 14.10 -30.82 2.08
N SER A 671 12.95 -31.15 1.50
CA SER A 671 11.92 -32.01 2.12
C SER A 671 12.41 -33.31 2.77
N ASN A 672 13.54 -33.88 2.34
CA ASN A 672 14.11 -35.12 2.90
C ASN A 672 15.57 -34.97 3.37
N VAL A 673 16.10 -33.75 3.48
CA VAL A 673 17.52 -33.52 3.82
C VAL A 673 17.61 -32.60 5.03
N VAL A 674 18.09 -33.14 6.14
CA VAL A 674 18.21 -32.46 7.43
C VAL A 674 19.55 -31.72 7.54
N ASP A 675 19.51 -30.50 8.07
CA ASP A 675 20.66 -29.76 8.58
C ASP A 675 21.09 -30.35 9.92
N HIS A 676 21.87 -31.43 9.85
CA HIS A 676 22.26 -32.20 11.03
C HIS A 676 23.04 -31.39 12.06
N ASP A 677 23.89 -30.45 11.63
CA ASP A 677 24.72 -29.68 12.55
C ASP A 677 23.84 -28.75 13.39
N ARG A 678 22.95 -27.99 12.75
CA ARG A 678 22.01 -27.09 13.42
C ARG A 678 21.03 -27.81 14.33
N LEU A 679 20.47 -28.93 13.87
CA LEU A 679 19.51 -29.72 14.65
C LEU A 679 20.19 -30.41 15.85
N ALA A 680 21.37 -30.98 15.66
CA ALA A 680 22.05 -31.71 16.73
C ALA A 680 22.59 -30.78 17.82
N GLU A 681 23.00 -29.55 17.48
CA GLU A 681 23.33 -28.53 18.48
C GLU A 681 22.12 -28.21 19.36
N ALA A 682 20.99 -27.82 18.77
CA ALA A 682 19.77 -27.50 19.51
C ALA A 682 19.29 -28.67 20.39
N ARG A 683 19.26 -29.90 19.85
CA ARG A 683 18.84 -31.10 20.60
C ARG A 683 19.74 -31.45 21.77
N ARG A 684 21.07 -31.35 21.60
CA ARG A 684 22.02 -31.63 22.68
C ARG A 684 21.96 -30.58 23.76
N GLU A 685 21.87 -29.30 23.39
CA GLU A 685 21.80 -28.22 24.38
C GLU A 685 20.50 -28.25 25.19
N VAL A 686 19.36 -28.46 24.53
CA VAL A 686 18.07 -28.62 25.24
C VAL A 686 18.08 -29.87 26.12
N ALA A 687 18.64 -31.00 25.67
CA ALA A 687 18.69 -32.21 26.49
C ALA A 687 19.63 -32.09 27.70
N ALA A 688 20.76 -31.40 27.55
CA ALA A 688 21.78 -31.27 28.59
C ALA A 688 21.28 -30.50 29.82
N ASP A 689 20.37 -29.54 29.64
CA ASP A 689 19.81 -28.73 30.72
C ASP A 689 18.30 -28.48 30.53
N PHE A 690 17.55 -29.57 30.36
CA PHE A 690 16.15 -29.52 29.95
C PHE A 690 15.27 -28.68 30.88
N GLU A 691 15.37 -28.90 32.20
CA GLU A 691 14.55 -28.16 33.18
C GLU A 691 14.86 -26.65 33.16
N THR A 692 16.12 -26.26 32.99
CA THR A 692 16.48 -24.83 32.85
C THR A 692 15.86 -24.22 31.58
N HIS A 693 15.83 -24.96 30.47
CA HIS A 693 15.17 -24.48 29.25
C HIS A 693 13.63 -24.42 29.39
N VAL A 694 13.03 -25.29 30.22
CA VAL A 694 11.61 -25.19 30.59
C VAL A 694 11.38 -23.91 31.41
N ASP A 695 12.23 -23.64 32.39
CA ASP A 695 12.17 -22.41 33.21
C ASP A 695 12.38 -21.15 32.36
N ASP A 696 13.32 -21.18 31.41
CA ASP A 696 13.51 -20.10 30.44
C ASP A 696 12.26 -19.91 29.57
N ALA A 697 11.62 -21.00 29.13
CA ALA A 697 10.41 -20.89 28.31
C ALA A 697 9.27 -20.15 29.04
N MET A 698 9.17 -20.28 30.36
CA MET A 698 8.22 -19.53 31.19
C MET A 698 8.46 -18.02 31.21
N MET A 699 9.69 -17.59 30.88
CA MET A 699 10.12 -16.19 30.92
C MET A 699 10.11 -15.53 29.54
N ILE A 700 9.59 -16.23 28.50
CA ILE A 700 9.40 -15.64 27.17
C ILE A 700 8.40 -14.48 27.27
N ASP A 701 8.82 -13.30 26.84
CA ASP A 701 8.00 -12.07 26.84
C ASP A 701 7.73 -11.61 25.40
N ALA A 702 6.74 -12.23 24.78
CA ALA A 702 6.36 -11.95 23.40
C ALA A 702 5.44 -10.73 23.23
N GLY A 703 5.13 -9.99 24.30
CA GLY A 703 4.14 -8.90 24.29
C GLY A 703 4.58 -7.69 23.46
N ASP A 704 5.88 -7.43 23.42
CA ASP A 704 6.48 -6.31 22.68
C ASP A 704 6.88 -6.66 21.24
N LEU A 705 6.74 -7.94 20.85
CA LEU A 705 7.08 -8.37 19.49
C LEU A 705 6.05 -7.80 18.49
N PRO A 706 6.47 -7.09 17.44
CA PRO A 706 5.55 -6.51 16.46
C PRO A 706 4.64 -7.56 15.82
N ASP A 707 3.36 -7.21 15.67
CA ASP A 707 2.34 -7.99 14.95
C ASP A 707 2.68 -8.27 13.46
N ALA A 708 3.73 -7.62 12.96
CA ALA A 708 4.31 -7.85 11.65
C ALA A 708 4.87 -9.27 11.49
N TYR A 709 5.38 -9.90 12.56
CA TYR A 709 5.99 -11.23 12.47
C TYR A 709 4.93 -12.33 12.45
N LYS A 710 4.84 -13.04 11.33
CA LYS A 710 3.85 -14.10 11.12
C LYS A 710 4.46 -15.38 10.58
N ILE A 711 3.80 -16.50 10.81
CA ILE A 711 4.19 -17.83 10.36
C ILE A 711 3.35 -18.21 9.16
N GLY A 712 3.99 -18.75 8.12
CA GLY A 712 3.33 -19.31 6.95
C GLY A 712 4.31 -19.83 5.92
N SER A 713 3.79 -20.39 4.84
CA SER A 713 4.55 -20.90 3.69
C SER A 713 5.03 -19.80 2.75
N THR A 714 4.34 -18.66 2.73
CA THR A 714 4.64 -17.46 1.93
C THR A 714 4.21 -16.21 2.68
N HIS A 715 4.78 -15.06 2.33
CA HIS A 715 4.42 -13.76 2.91
C HIS A 715 2.90 -13.52 2.95
N ASN A 716 2.20 -13.76 1.83
CA ASN A 716 0.76 -13.50 1.71
C ASN A 716 -0.13 -14.55 2.38
N GLN A 717 0.42 -15.73 2.72
CA GLN A 717 -0.29 -16.79 3.43
C GLN A 717 0.08 -16.86 4.91
N ALA A 718 0.97 -15.98 5.38
CA ALA A 718 1.37 -15.92 6.77
C ALA A 718 0.24 -15.33 7.63
N SER A 719 -0.23 -16.10 8.61
CA SER A 719 -1.46 -15.78 9.36
C SER A 719 -1.28 -15.87 10.87
N THR A 720 -0.59 -16.89 11.36
CA THR A 720 -0.31 -17.05 12.80
C THR A 720 0.75 -16.04 13.23
N LYS A 721 0.45 -15.25 14.27
CA LYS A 721 1.43 -14.32 14.85
C LYS A 721 2.50 -15.09 15.63
N VAL A 722 3.78 -14.74 15.45
CA VAL A 722 4.88 -15.35 16.22
C VAL A 722 4.70 -15.10 17.71
N SER A 723 4.20 -13.93 18.10
CA SER A 723 3.92 -13.60 19.50
C SER A 723 2.86 -14.50 20.14
N ALA A 724 1.86 -14.94 19.37
CA ALA A 724 0.84 -15.87 19.85
C ALA A 724 1.39 -17.30 20.04
N LEU A 725 2.27 -17.75 19.13
CA LEU A 725 2.96 -19.04 19.27
C LEU A 725 3.86 -19.04 20.51
N PHE A 726 4.72 -18.03 20.65
CA PHE A 726 5.65 -17.91 21.76
C PHE A 726 4.93 -17.73 23.10
N GLY A 727 3.84 -16.96 23.13
CA GLY A 727 2.95 -16.88 24.29
C GLY A 727 2.35 -18.24 24.66
N SER A 728 1.90 -19.03 23.69
CA SER A 728 1.36 -20.37 23.94
C SER A 728 2.40 -21.35 24.48
N ILE A 729 3.66 -21.25 24.03
CA ILE A 729 4.79 -22.04 24.56
C ILE A 729 5.09 -21.64 26.01
N SER A 730 5.13 -20.34 26.29
CA SER A 730 5.36 -19.79 27.63
C SER A 730 4.28 -20.21 28.62
N ASP A 731 3.01 -20.04 28.25
CA ASP A 731 1.85 -20.43 29.05
C ASP A 731 1.88 -21.94 29.34
N TYR A 732 2.20 -22.76 28.33
CA TYR A 732 2.32 -24.20 28.52
C TYR A 732 3.44 -24.57 29.48
N ALA A 733 4.64 -24.01 29.32
CA ALA A 733 5.76 -24.25 30.23
C ALA A 733 5.43 -23.84 31.68
N ALA A 734 4.77 -22.69 31.85
CA ALA A 734 4.38 -22.18 33.17
C ALA A 734 3.34 -23.05 33.87
N GLU A 735 2.32 -23.51 33.16
CA GLU A 735 1.32 -24.42 33.73
C GLU A 735 1.86 -25.83 33.92
N LEU A 736 2.79 -26.28 33.07
CA LEU A 736 3.46 -27.57 33.20
C LEU A 736 4.25 -27.66 34.52
N GLN A 737 5.01 -26.62 34.88
CA GLN A 737 5.73 -26.57 36.16
C GLN A 737 4.83 -26.40 37.39
N ARG A 738 3.56 -26.03 37.20
CA ARG A 738 2.57 -25.95 38.30
C ARG A 738 1.90 -27.27 38.63
N LEU A 739 2.00 -28.27 37.74
CA LEU A 739 1.37 -29.55 37.99
C LEU A 739 1.99 -30.24 39.21
N THR A 740 1.15 -30.86 40.03
CA THR A 740 1.57 -31.58 41.23
C THR A 740 0.98 -32.97 41.30
N ALA A 741 1.73 -33.92 41.88
CA ALA A 741 1.22 -35.27 42.07
C ALA A 741 0.00 -35.33 43.02
N GLU A 742 -0.09 -34.40 43.98
CA GLU A 742 -1.17 -34.35 44.96
C GLU A 742 -2.53 -33.96 44.36
N GLU A 743 -2.55 -33.00 43.44
CA GLU A 743 -3.79 -32.52 42.81
C GLU A 743 -4.05 -33.26 41.49
N ASP A 744 -3.11 -33.19 40.57
CA ASP A 744 -3.29 -33.58 39.16
C ASP A 744 -3.17 -35.09 38.92
N ALA A 745 -2.44 -35.81 39.78
CA ALA A 745 -2.31 -37.28 39.73
C ALA A 745 -3.02 -38.00 40.89
N SER A 746 -3.94 -37.33 41.59
CA SER A 746 -4.71 -37.88 42.71
C SER A 746 -5.53 -39.14 42.35
N HIS A 747 -5.95 -39.27 41.08
CA HIS A 747 -6.65 -40.44 40.56
C HIS A 747 -5.74 -41.69 40.52
N ILE A 748 -4.44 -41.53 40.24
CA ILE A 748 -3.45 -42.62 40.30
C ILE A 748 -3.33 -43.13 41.74
N GLN A 749 -3.14 -42.22 42.70
CA GLN A 749 -3.05 -42.59 44.12
C GLN A 749 -4.33 -43.29 44.60
N THR A 750 -5.51 -42.85 44.12
CA THR A 750 -6.79 -43.49 44.44
C THR A 750 -6.89 -44.90 43.86
N ALA A 751 -6.44 -45.10 42.62
CA ALA A 751 -6.43 -46.40 41.97
C ALA A 751 -5.37 -47.36 42.53
N LEU A 752 -4.31 -46.83 43.16
CA LEU A 752 -3.29 -47.63 43.84
C LEU A 752 -3.79 -48.23 45.15
N LYS A 753 -4.72 -47.60 45.88
CA LYS A 753 -5.17 -48.06 47.22
C LYS A 753 -5.56 -49.55 47.29
N PRO A 754 -6.38 -50.11 46.37
CA PRO A 754 -6.67 -51.54 46.34
C PRO A 754 -5.42 -52.39 46.13
N VAL A 755 -4.54 -51.93 45.24
CA VAL A 755 -3.31 -52.64 44.90
C VAL A 755 -2.34 -52.64 46.08
N GLU A 756 -2.11 -51.52 46.73
CA GLU A 756 -1.21 -51.43 47.90
C GLU A 756 -1.66 -52.29 49.07
N ARG A 757 -2.97 -52.48 49.23
CA ARG A 757 -3.52 -53.29 50.32
C ARG A 757 -3.32 -54.78 50.11
N TRP A 758 -3.35 -55.24 48.86
CA TRP A 758 -3.45 -56.66 48.53
C TRP A 758 -2.30 -57.21 47.69
N TYR A 759 -1.58 -56.39 46.93
CA TYR A 759 -0.52 -56.86 46.04
C TYR A 759 0.73 -57.29 46.81
N ASP A 760 1.24 -58.48 46.51
CA ASP A 760 2.59 -58.92 46.88
C ASP A 760 3.35 -59.38 45.62
N GLY A 761 4.67 -59.13 45.59
CA GLY A 761 5.54 -59.56 44.49
C GLY A 761 5.67 -61.08 44.35
N SER A 762 5.24 -61.85 45.36
CA SER A 762 5.20 -63.32 45.32
C SER A 762 3.93 -63.88 44.68
N HIS A 763 2.91 -63.06 44.41
CA HIS A 763 1.63 -63.54 43.88
C HIS A 763 1.77 -64.16 42.50
N THR A 764 1.18 -65.34 42.33
CA THR A 764 0.99 -65.97 41.02
C THR A 764 -0.47 -65.91 40.59
N VAL A 765 -0.72 -66.13 39.28
CA VAL A 765 -2.08 -66.18 38.73
C VAL A 765 -2.92 -67.28 39.39
N ASN A 766 -2.29 -68.42 39.71
CA ASN A 766 -2.96 -69.54 40.38
C ASN A 766 -3.38 -69.16 41.81
N ASP A 767 -2.51 -68.46 42.56
CA ASP A 767 -2.83 -68.03 43.93
C ASP A 767 -4.06 -67.09 43.91
N LEU A 768 -4.09 -66.14 42.98
CA LEU A 768 -5.23 -65.22 42.84
C LEU A 768 -6.52 -65.97 42.46
N ALA A 769 -6.45 -66.96 41.56
CA ALA A 769 -7.62 -67.77 41.19
C ALA A 769 -8.17 -68.55 42.38
N GLU A 770 -7.29 -69.19 43.17
CA GLU A 770 -7.67 -69.91 44.40
C GLU A 770 -8.30 -68.98 45.44
N TRP A 771 -7.83 -67.74 45.53
CA TRP A 771 -8.40 -66.73 46.41
C TRP A 771 -9.83 -66.36 45.99
N PHE A 772 -10.06 -66.11 44.70
CA PHE A 772 -11.42 -65.83 44.19
C PHE A 772 -12.37 -67.01 44.41
N GLU A 773 -11.95 -68.26 44.18
CA GLU A 773 -12.78 -69.44 44.49
C GLU A 773 -13.17 -69.51 45.97
N THR A 774 -12.21 -69.20 46.86
CA THR A 774 -12.42 -69.22 48.30
C THR A 774 -13.38 -68.10 48.72
N LEU A 775 -13.18 -66.89 48.19
CA LEU A 775 -14.05 -65.75 48.46
C LEU A 775 -15.47 -65.94 47.90
N TYR A 776 -15.64 -66.62 46.77
CA TYR A 776 -16.96 -66.98 46.24
C TYR A 776 -17.71 -67.99 47.11
N LYS A 777 -17.01 -68.99 47.66
CA LYS A 777 -17.61 -69.90 48.66
C LYS A 777 -18.08 -69.14 49.89
N CYS A 778 -17.29 -68.17 50.36
CA CYS A 778 -17.65 -67.28 51.46
C CYS A 778 -18.84 -66.36 51.11
N ALA A 779 -18.85 -65.77 49.91
CA ALA A 779 -19.93 -64.92 49.42
C ALA A 779 -21.26 -65.68 49.34
N GLY A 780 -21.24 -66.91 48.84
CA GLY A 780 -22.42 -67.80 48.85
C GLY A 780 -22.91 -68.14 50.26
N ALA A 781 -22.01 -68.34 51.22
CA ALA A 781 -22.37 -68.58 52.61
C ALA A 781 -22.93 -67.34 53.34
N MET A 782 -22.50 -66.14 52.94
CA MET A 782 -22.90 -64.85 53.53
C MET A 782 -23.99 -64.11 52.73
N ASP A 783 -24.54 -64.73 51.69
CA ASP A 783 -25.58 -64.16 50.82
C ASP A 783 -25.16 -62.84 50.16
N VAL A 784 -23.89 -62.72 49.75
CA VAL A 784 -23.36 -61.56 49.00
C VAL A 784 -23.54 -61.83 47.50
N PRO A 785 -24.20 -60.93 46.75
CA PRO A 785 -24.38 -61.12 45.31
C PRO A 785 -23.05 -60.99 44.57
N ILE A 786 -22.75 -61.94 43.69
CA ILE A 786 -21.57 -61.88 42.82
C ILE A 786 -21.82 -60.83 41.74
N LYS A 787 -21.01 -59.75 41.76
CA LYS A 787 -21.07 -58.70 40.74
C LYS A 787 -20.40 -59.18 39.45
N PRO A 788 -20.83 -58.69 38.27
CA PRO A 788 -20.21 -59.03 36.99
C PRO A 788 -18.70 -58.77 36.96
N THR A 789 -18.23 -57.71 37.64
CA THR A 789 -16.81 -57.37 37.75
C THR A 789 -15.96 -58.44 38.43
N TYR A 790 -16.55 -59.22 39.36
CA TYR A 790 -15.84 -60.31 40.01
C TYR A 790 -15.72 -61.49 39.05
N GLU A 791 -16.83 -61.81 38.38
CA GLU A 791 -16.89 -62.92 37.41
C GLU A 791 -15.90 -62.68 36.26
N ASP A 792 -15.84 -61.46 35.73
CA ASP A 792 -14.89 -61.06 34.69
C ASP A 792 -13.42 -61.19 35.16
N ALA A 793 -13.13 -60.82 36.41
CA ALA A 793 -11.79 -60.96 36.99
C ALA A 793 -11.39 -62.43 37.15
N TYR A 794 -12.30 -63.27 37.65
CA TYR A 794 -12.08 -64.70 37.77
C TYR A 794 -11.91 -65.39 36.42
N GLN A 795 -12.76 -65.09 35.44
CA GLN A 795 -12.62 -65.58 34.06
C GLN A 795 -11.30 -65.16 33.43
N THR A 796 -10.83 -63.93 33.70
CA THR A 796 -9.52 -63.49 33.19
C THR A 796 -8.38 -64.34 33.77
N LEU A 797 -8.47 -64.74 35.05
CA LEU A 797 -7.47 -65.60 35.69
C LEU A 797 -7.49 -67.03 35.15
N THR A 798 -8.65 -67.56 34.74
CA THR A 798 -8.79 -68.95 34.25
C THR A 798 -8.63 -69.10 32.73
N ASP A 799 -9.19 -68.17 31.96
CA ASP A 799 -9.36 -68.30 30.51
C ASP A 799 -8.28 -67.54 29.74
N SER A 800 -7.69 -66.49 30.34
CA SER A 800 -6.69 -65.61 29.71
C SER A 800 -5.55 -65.20 30.68
N PRO A 801 -4.83 -66.17 31.28
CA PRO A 801 -3.83 -65.88 32.31
C PRO A 801 -2.65 -65.04 31.82
N GLU A 802 -2.32 -65.09 30.52
CA GLU A 802 -1.29 -64.27 29.90
C GLU A 802 -1.59 -62.76 29.89
N ASP A 803 -2.87 -62.36 29.93
CA ASP A 803 -3.28 -60.95 29.90
C ASP A 803 -3.18 -60.25 31.28
N VAL A 804 -2.98 -61.02 32.35
CA VAL A 804 -2.84 -60.51 33.72
C VAL A 804 -1.56 -59.72 33.89
N LYS A 805 -0.44 -60.22 33.35
CA LYS A 805 0.88 -59.56 33.33
C LYS A 805 1.37 -59.05 34.70
N LEU A 806 1.42 -59.93 35.72
CA LEU A 806 1.82 -59.59 37.09
C LEU A 806 3.26 -59.05 37.24
N THR A 807 4.20 -59.50 36.41
CA THR A 807 5.61 -59.07 36.47
C THR A 807 5.82 -57.61 36.04
N PRO A 808 5.35 -57.14 34.87
CA PRO A 808 5.40 -55.72 34.53
C PRO A 808 4.52 -54.87 35.46
N PHE A 809 3.37 -55.39 35.90
CA PHE A 809 2.51 -54.72 36.88
C PHE A 809 3.25 -54.35 38.17
N GLY A 810 4.04 -55.26 38.73
CA GLY A 810 4.83 -54.99 39.93
C GLY A 810 5.88 -53.88 39.76
N LYS A 811 6.41 -53.69 38.54
CA LYS A 811 7.34 -52.59 38.25
C LYS A 811 6.60 -51.26 38.16
N ASP A 812 5.44 -51.26 37.51
CA ASP A 812 4.60 -50.08 37.33
C ASP A 812 4.06 -49.58 38.68
N VAL A 813 3.57 -50.47 39.53
CA VAL A 813 3.08 -50.12 40.88
C VAL A 813 4.16 -49.39 41.69
N LYS A 814 5.39 -49.93 41.71
CA LYS A 814 6.52 -49.27 42.40
C LYS A 814 6.83 -47.90 41.82
N ARG A 815 6.71 -47.73 40.50
CA ARG A 815 6.95 -46.46 39.82
C ARG A 815 5.90 -45.41 40.17
N PHE A 816 4.64 -45.81 40.29
CA PHE A 816 3.54 -44.92 40.66
C PHE A 816 3.48 -44.61 42.17
N GLN A 817 4.13 -45.41 43.01
CA GLN A 817 4.30 -45.12 44.43
C GLN A 817 5.31 -44.00 44.70
N SER A 818 6.25 -43.76 43.78
CA SER A 818 7.29 -42.75 43.91
C SER A 818 7.06 -41.59 42.94
N MET A 819 6.08 -40.73 43.23
CA MET A 819 5.73 -39.56 42.39
C MET A 819 6.00 -38.20 43.04
N ASP A 820 6.37 -38.16 44.32
CA ASP A 820 6.47 -36.91 45.09
C ASP A 820 7.55 -35.94 44.57
N ASP A 821 8.57 -36.44 43.86
CA ASP A 821 9.66 -35.64 43.26
C ASP A 821 9.51 -35.44 41.74
N ALA A 822 8.34 -35.74 41.15
CA ALA A 822 8.16 -35.65 39.70
C ALA A 822 8.03 -34.19 39.23
N THR A 823 8.87 -33.77 38.29
CA THR A 823 8.69 -32.51 37.54
C THR A 823 7.45 -32.57 36.64
N GLY A 824 6.96 -31.44 36.14
CA GLY A 824 5.75 -31.39 35.30
C GLY A 824 5.79 -32.36 34.12
N VAL A 825 6.90 -32.39 33.39
CA VAL A 825 7.14 -33.30 32.25
C VAL A 825 7.12 -34.76 32.67
N THR A 826 7.77 -35.07 33.80
CA THR A 826 7.79 -36.41 34.39
C THR A 826 6.39 -36.82 34.81
N LEU A 827 5.60 -35.91 35.38
CA LEU A 827 4.24 -36.18 35.82
C LEU A 827 3.33 -36.51 34.62
N VAL A 828 3.41 -35.74 33.53
CA VAL A 828 2.69 -36.05 32.29
C VAL A 828 3.09 -37.43 31.76
N ALA A 829 4.38 -37.75 31.75
CA ALA A 829 4.85 -39.08 31.37
C ALA A 829 4.27 -40.20 32.26
N ARG A 830 4.17 -39.96 33.58
CA ARG A 830 3.54 -40.89 34.53
C ARG A 830 2.04 -41.09 34.25
N LEU A 831 1.31 -40.04 33.85
CA LEU A 831 -0.10 -40.16 33.44
C LEU A 831 -0.26 -41.10 32.24
N HIS A 832 0.59 -40.96 31.21
CA HIS A 832 0.59 -41.87 30.06
C HIS A 832 0.99 -43.29 30.44
N ASP A 833 2.02 -43.46 31.27
CA ASP A 833 2.43 -44.79 31.74
C ASP A 833 1.32 -45.47 32.55
N PHE A 834 0.58 -44.73 33.37
CA PHE A 834 -0.54 -45.24 34.15
C PHE A 834 -1.70 -45.68 33.24
N ALA A 835 -2.12 -44.85 32.29
CA ALA A 835 -3.16 -45.20 31.33
C ALA A 835 -2.76 -46.43 30.49
N ARG A 836 -1.50 -46.49 30.03
CA ARG A 836 -0.94 -47.63 29.31
C ARG A 836 -0.95 -48.90 30.17
N SER A 837 -0.61 -48.79 31.45
CA SER A 837 -0.63 -49.90 32.40
C SER A 837 -2.05 -50.42 32.63
N ARG A 838 -3.04 -49.52 32.86
CA ARG A 838 -4.46 -49.90 33.02
C ARG A 838 -5.05 -50.55 31.77
N HIS A 839 -4.69 -50.05 30.59
CA HIS A 839 -5.15 -50.60 29.32
C HIS A 839 -4.51 -51.97 29.03
N GLY A 840 -3.20 -52.10 29.25
CA GLY A 840 -2.42 -53.25 28.82
C GLY A 840 -2.35 -54.41 29.81
N GLN A 841 -2.71 -54.21 31.08
CA GLN A 841 -2.52 -55.18 32.17
C GLN A 841 -3.82 -55.41 32.94
N ARG A 842 -4.37 -56.63 32.86
CA ARG A 842 -5.63 -56.97 33.54
C ARG A 842 -5.50 -57.08 35.06
N ALA A 843 -4.27 -57.13 35.59
CA ALA A 843 -3.99 -57.13 37.03
C ALA A 843 -4.69 -55.99 37.79
N TRP A 844 -4.77 -54.78 37.23
CA TRP A 844 -5.51 -53.65 37.83
C TRP A 844 -6.95 -54.02 38.18
N LYS A 845 -7.69 -54.56 37.21
CA LYS A 845 -9.09 -54.97 37.39
C LYS A 845 -9.24 -56.12 38.38
N ILE A 846 -8.26 -57.02 38.44
CA ILE A 846 -8.27 -58.16 39.36
C ILE A 846 -8.12 -57.71 40.81
N TYR A 847 -7.15 -56.82 41.09
CA TYR A 847 -6.96 -56.29 42.45
C TYR A 847 -8.08 -55.33 42.87
N GLU A 848 -8.63 -54.52 41.95
CA GLU A 848 -9.84 -53.71 42.20
C GLU A 848 -11.06 -54.61 42.54
N ALA A 849 -11.28 -55.69 41.77
CA ALA A 849 -12.34 -56.65 42.02
C ALA A 849 -12.15 -57.42 43.34
N LEU A 850 -10.91 -57.77 43.66
CA LEU A 850 -10.55 -58.45 44.91
C LEU A 850 -10.87 -57.57 46.13
N ASP A 851 -10.45 -56.31 46.13
CA ASP A 851 -10.72 -55.37 47.22
C ASP A 851 -12.22 -55.09 47.39
N SER A 852 -12.95 -54.93 46.28
CA SER A 852 -14.40 -54.74 46.30
C SER A 852 -15.14 -55.98 46.82
N LEU A 853 -14.74 -57.19 46.43
CA LEU A 853 -15.34 -58.43 46.93
C LEU A 853 -15.10 -58.59 48.44
N ILE A 854 -13.89 -58.33 48.91
CA ILE A 854 -13.54 -58.41 50.34
C ILE A 854 -14.33 -57.35 51.13
N SER A 855 -14.45 -56.13 50.61
CA SER A 855 -15.22 -55.05 51.23
C SER A 855 -16.72 -55.38 51.34
N ASP A 856 -17.31 -55.97 50.30
CA ASP A 856 -18.72 -56.41 50.32
C ASP A 856 -18.94 -57.53 51.37
N LEU A 857 -17.99 -58.46 51.51
CA LEU A 857 -18.05 -59.53 52.51
C LEU A 857 -17.95 -58.97 53.93
N GLN A 858 -17.02 -58.04 54.18
CA GLN A 858 -16.89 -57.34 55.46
C GLN A 858 -18.15 -56.54 55.82
N GLY A 859 -18.81 -55.93 54.83
CA GLY A 859 -20.06 -55.21 55.03
C GLY A 859 -21.20 -56.05 55.63
N LYS A 860 -21.19 -57.38 55.43
CA LYS A 860 -22.19 -58.31 56.00
C LYS A 860 -21.77 -58.99 57.29
N GLU A 861 -20.49 -58.94 57.67
CA GLU A 861 -19.93 -59.62 58.85
C GLU A 861 -20.14 -58.81 60.15
N HIS A 862 -21.39 -58.49 60.51
CA HIS A 862 -21.70 -57.68 61.70
C HIS A 862 -21.87 -58.47 63.02
N SER A 863 -21.47 -59.75 63.13
CA SER A 863 -21.72 -60.50 64.38
C SER A 863 -20.59 -61.37 64.98
N THR A 864 -19.43 -61.50 64.34
CA THR A 864 -18.27 -62.15 64.97
C THR A 864 -17.00 -61.42 64.59
N GLY A 865 -16.54 -60.51 65.47
CA GLY A 865 -15.36 -59.66 65.27
C GLY A 865 -14.03 -60.43 65.22
N ALA A 866 -13.79 -61.12 64.11
CA ALA A 866 -12.47 -61.54 63.68
C ALA A 866 -12.27 -61.01 62.25
N ASP A 867 -11.53 -59.90 62.18
CA ASP A 867 -11.27 -59.10 60.99
C ASP A 867 -10.89 -59.97 59.77
N LEU A 868 -11.80 -60.08 58.80
CA LEU A 868 -11.65 -60.92 57.60
C LEU A 868 -10.38 -60.57 56.82
N GLU A 869 -9.99 -59.29 56.83
CA GLU A 869 -8.72 -58.79 56.29
C GLU A 869 -7.51 -59.45 56.96
N HIS A 870 -7.57 -59.60 58.28
CA HIS A 870 -6.49 -60.21 59.07
C HIS A 870 -6.39 -61.73 58.84
N ARG A 871 -7.50 -62.40 58.48
CA ARG A 871 -7.54 -63.82 58.11
C ARG A 871 -7.06 -64.07 56.67
N ILE A 872 -7.33 -63.14 55.75
CA ILE A 872 -6.84 -63.20 54.36
C ILE A 872 -5.33 -62.92 54.31
N LYS A 873 -4.85 -61.90 55.03
CA LYS A 873 -3.39 -61.66 55.18
C LYS A 873 -2.68 -62.82 55.87
N GLN A 874 -3.37 -63.54 56.76
CA GLN A 874 -2.83 -64.78 57.31
C GLN A 874 -2.83 -65.91 56.30
N LEU A 875 -3.81 -66.07 55.39
CA LEU A 875 -3.86 -67.21 54.46
C LEU A 875 -2.62 -67.34 53.55
N SER A 876 -1.98 -66.24 53.16
CA SER A 876 -0.70 -66.26 52.43
C SER A 876 0.49 -66.69 53.29
N GLU A 877 0.55 -66.28 54.57
CA GLU A 877 1.56 -66.75 55.54
C GLU A 877 1.23 -68.14 56.12
N TYR A 878 -0.05 -68.52 56.12
CA TYR A 878 -0.60 -69.73 56.71
C TYR A 878 -0.42 -70.93 55.78
N SER A 879 -0.37 -70.72 54.46
CA SER A 879 -0.04 -71.78 53.51
C SER A 879 1.40 -72.28 53.72
N GLU A 880 2.38 -71.38 53.86
CA GLU A 880 3.77 -71.74 54.20
C GLU A 880 3.89 -72.39 55.58
N TYR A 881 3.12 -71.92 56.56
CA TYR A 881 3.09 -72.48 57.91
C TYR A 881 2.41 -73.86 57.96
N GLU A 882 1.30 -74.07 57.23
CA GLU A 882 0.63 -75.37 57.11
C GLU A 882 1.48 -76.38 56.34
N GLN A 883 2.19 -75.95 55.30
CA GLN A 883 3.08 -76.80 54.52
C GLN A 883 4.28 -77.25 55.36
N LYS A 884 4.91 -76.35 56.14
CA LYS A 884 5.95 -76.70 57.13
C LYS A 884 5.41 -77.56 58.27
N ARG A 885 4.17 -77.34 58.71
CA ARG A 885 3.52 -78.17 59.74
C ARG A 885 3.16 -79.56 59.24
N GLN A 886 2.72 -79.69 57.98
CA GLN A 886 2.46 -80.98 57.34
C GLN A 886 3.76 -81.74 57.05
N GLU A 887 4.84 -81.07 56.65
CA GLU A 887 6.18 -81.69 56.56
C GLU A 887 6.66 -82.19 57.93
N ILE A 888 6.53 -81.40 58.99
CA ILE A 888 6.92 -81.80 60.35
C ILE A 888 6.04 -82.94 60.88
N ASN A 889 4.74 -82.94 60.58
CA ASN A 889 3.82 -84.02 60.95
C ASN A 889 4.10 -85.31 60.16
N ASN A 890 4.41 -85.23 58.87
CA ASN A 890 4.80 -86.40 58.06
C ASN A 890 6.14 -86.97 58.52
N ILE A 891 7.10 -86.14 58.94
CA ILE A 891 8.39 -86.58 59.50
C ILE A 891 8.22 -87.20 60.91
N THR A 892 7.19 -86.80 61.66
CA THR A 892 6.91 -87.37 62.99
C THR A 892 5.97 -88.57 62.97
N GLU A 893 5.26 -88.85 61.86
CA GLU A 893 4.51 -90.11 61.67
C GLU A 893 5.37 -91.27 61.12
N ASP A 894 6.55 -90.98 60.55
CA ASP A 894 7.54 -91.99 60.09
C ASP A 894 8.70 -92.23 61.09
N LEU A 895 8.63 -91.69 62.31
CA LEU A 895 9.51 -91.95 63.46
C LEU A 895 8.74 -92.65 64.60
#